data_AF-F0Z822-F1
#
_entry.id   AF-F0Z822-F1
#
_cell.length_a   1.000
_cell.length_b   1.000
_cell.length_c   1.000
_cell.angle_alpha   90.00
_cell.angle_beta   90.00
_cell.angle_gamma   90.00
#
_symmetry.space_group_name_H-M   'P 1'
#
loop_
_entity.id
_entity.type
_entity.pdbx_description
1 polymer ?
#
loop_
_entity_poly.entity_id
_entity_poly.type
_entity_poly.pdbx_seq_one_letter_code
_entity_poly.pdbx_strand_id
1 'polypeptide(L)'
;MIINSIKHSKKFIKNYCLLYNNNNNNHLRHITTFTNQNRSINKLITNDKISNKYELNKREYSINPNEIKDYISDLKEDLIEKFGKFDRDKVDREYILNKEDINYYLDQIPNNESKKLKNISPPLAQPKEYQFEIHNTVIEDPYHWLQNFNDPNVQEYIHQENNYAESYQNIHLKKLSRKIRTIYKRVFVDHPIDSEIINGHKFIVKNKTLYRQRISDGRTQRLLIDGDSIGSGYTILLKDVISFKFSEDDGLFAFVMEVDSSEKKICVVKKLSEYHSPLLDIIENVTSIEWGKENDLYYTQPDEKSHRPHKLFKKLIFGSAFLNDEADNPPLLIMDEPNPSNFLDIVKSKDNQFLFYCSNNKASNLVYYINLEKEKNITAESHKVMLSRVEGLEYYAEHNNDQFIIFANANKGDLNIYTARDTIENGGLNDLELLVASENGCVIRDVDMYQDYLVLLEQNYLTPRIRIINKNHQTGHFDPTNEKIVKFPQEIIQISLGVNINYNADDEFSLTYTTPVENVTPAKVSLQDGSITILPGSKERGPLVLNPSNYVTKILWVPSKSDPSIKIPLSIAYHKDLKLDGKNPCILHGYGSYGNINELTHSLEDIFFLNGGMIVAKAHVRGGGELGRAWYKDGKLLNKKNSFKDYIDCVEYLFEHGYTSPEYLIGKGSSAGGLLMCNVSLTHPHYFSAIISRVPFVDIITAMMDEELPLTIHEFDEWGNVNKDKEAFEYIKEYDPYLLIDTFDVSKFKSFPDLYVTGSSSDFRVPFWQPLKWVAKLRNYFNNYNNNNNNNNNIKPLIFLNIDDGSGHFGPNDRDSLIINFSKEISFIFNSIKNSIKRKEINDKLNFKNK
;
A
#
# COMPACT_ATOMS: atom_id res chain seq x y z
N MET A 1 36.86 17.24 22.49
CA MET A 1 37.46 15.90 22.77
C MET A 1 36.63 14.75 22.21
N ILE A 2 35.35 14.60 22.58
CA ILE A 2 34.46 13.52 22.10
C ILE A 2 34.27 13.56 20.57
N ILE A 3 33.99 14.73 19.99
CA ILE A 3 33.89 14.91 18.52
C ILE A 3 35.21 14.54 17.80
N ASN A 4 36.36 14.88 18.39
CA ASN A 4 37.66 14.48 17.83
C ASN A 4 37.89 12.98 17.96
N SER A 5 37.45 12.35 19.05
CA SER A 5 37.51 10.88 19.24
C SER A 5 36.58 10.13 18.27
N ILE A 6 35.40 10.69 17.97
CA ILE A 6 34.46 10.20 16.95
C ILE A 6 35.04 10.36 15.53
N LYS A 7 35.61 11.53 15.21
CA LYS A 7 36.30 11.76 13.93
C LYS A 7 37.52 10.84 13.76
N HIS A 8 38.25 10.56 14.83
CA HIS A 8 39.37 9.61 14.81
C HIS A 8 38.90 8.18 14.62
N SER A 9 37.77 7.79 15.23
CA SER A 9 37.15 6.47 15.05
C SER A 9 36.68 6.27 13.61
N LYS A 10 36.04 7.29 13.00
CA LYS A 10 35.65 7.29 11.57
C LYS A 10 36.87 7.13 10.65
N LYS A 11 37.97 7.85 10.93
CA LYS A 11 39.21 7.78 10.14
C LYS A 11 39.95 6.45 10.32
N PHE A 12 39.96 5.92 11.54
CA PHE A 12 40.56 4.61 11.84
C PHE A 12 39.78 3.47 11.18
N ILE A 13 38.44 3.47 11.27
CA ILE A 13 37.58 2.47 10.62
C ILE A 13 37.68 2.55 9.10
N LYS A 14 37.66 3.76 8.52
CA LYS A 14 37.84 3.96 7.07
C LYS A 14 39.19 3.44 6.59
N ASN A 15 40.27 3.71 7.33
CA ASN A 15 41.61 3.21 6.99
C ASN A 15 41.76 1.70 7.24
N TYR A 16 41.09 1.14 8.26
CA TYR A 16 41.10 -0.29 8.56
C TYR A 16 40.37 -1.10 7.47
N CYS A 17 39.22 -0.61 6.99
CA CYS A 17 38.49 -1.21 5.86
C CYS A 17 39.24 -1.11 4.53
N LEU A 18 40.06 -0.07 4.34
CA LEU A 18 40.90 0.10 3.13
C LEU A 18 42.14 -0.80 3.13
N LEU A 19 42.64 -1.22 4.31
CA LEU A 19 43.92 -1.92 4.42
C LEU A 19 43.82 -3.45 4.47
N TYR A 20 42.67 -4.05 4.81
CA TYR A 20 42.60 -5.50 5.07
C TYR A 20 41.49 -6.19 4.29
N ASN A 21 41.81 -6.47 3.02
CA ASN A 21 41.06 -7.35 2.14
C ASN A 21 41.65 -8.79 2.08
N ASN A 22 42.50 -9.19 3.05
CA ASN A 22 43.12 -10.53 3.04
C ASN A 22 43.48 -11.05 4.46
N ASN A 23 42.87 -12.20 4.80
CA ASN A 23 43.27 -13.27 5.74
C ASN A 23 43.55 -13.06 7.25
N ASN A 24 42.74 -13.79 8.04
CA ASN A 24 42.98 -14.58 9.28
C ASN A 24 43.40 -13.97 10.65
N ASN A 25 42.55 -14.33 11.64
CA ASN A 25 42.78 -14.78 13.03
C ASN A 25 43.36 -13.88 14.15
N ASN A 26 43.64 -12.58 13.94
CA ASN A 26 44.00 -11.67 15.05
C ASN A 26 42.87 -10.72 15.51
N HIS A 27 41.64 -10.93 15.04
CA HIS A 27 40.51 -9.99 15.20
C HIS A 27 39.99 -9.87 16.64
N LEU A 28 40.08 -10.93 17.47
CA LEU A 28 39.55 -10.91 18.84
C LEU A 28 40.30 -9.96 19.78
N ARG A 29 41.63 -9.86 19.70
CA ARG A 29 42.43 -9.01 20.60
C ARG A 29 42.16 -7.51 20.36
N HIS A 30 42.01 -7.08 19.11
CA HIS A 30 41.79 -5.67 18.79
C HIS A 30 40.34 -5.21 19.01
N ILE A 31 39.34 -6.08 18.79
CA ILE A 31 37.94 -5.81 19.17
C ILE A 31 37.82 -5.72 20.69
N THR A 32 38.51 -6.59 21.44
CA THR A 32 38.57 -6.53 22.92
C THR A 32 39.24 -5.23 23.39
N THR A 33 40.26 -4.74 22.69
CA THR A 33 40.86 -3.42 22.95
C THR A 33 39.89 -2.28 22.62
N PHE A 34 39.07 -2.38 21.57
CA PHE A 34 38.05 -1.39 21.21
C PHE A 34 36.86 -1.38 22.19
N THR A 35 36.43 -2.55 22.70
CA THR A 35 35.40 -2.66 23.77
C THR A 35 35.95 -2.17 25.11
N ASN A 36 37.24 -2.41 25.40
CA ASN A 36 37.88 -1.87 26.60
C ASN A 36 38.16 -0.36 26.51
N GLN A 37 38.51 0.18 25.34
CA GLN A 37 38.61 1.65 25.13
C GLN A 37 37.23 2.34 25.21
N ASN A 38 36.15 1.61 24.90
CA ASN A 38 34.77 2.06 25.13
C ASN A 38 34.32 2.01 26.61
N ARG A 39 35.06 1.38 27.54
CA ARG A 39 34.77 1.53 28.98
C ARG A 39 34.89 2.98 29.45
N SER A 40 35.77 3.77 28.83
CA SER A 40 35.91 5.21 29.11
C SER A 40 34.73 6.03 28.57
N ILE A 41 34.15 5.64 27.44
CA ILE A 41 32.93 6.24 26.88
C ILE A 41 31.69 5.83 27.71
N ASN A 42 31.59 4.57 28.11
CA ASN A 42 30.55 4.11 29.04
C ASN A 42 30.66 4.80 30.42
N LYS A 43 31.87 5.07 30.93
CA LYS A 43 32.09 5.87 32.15
C LYS A 43 31.69 7.34 32.00
N LEU A 44 31.86 7.92 30.82
CA LEU A 44 31.39 9.28 30.49
C LEU A 44 29.85 9.35 30.39
N ILE A 45 29.21 8.23 30.07
CA ILE A 45 27.74 8.11 29.96
C ILE A 45 27.07 7.87 31.34
N THR A 46 27.76 7.26 32.31
CA THR A 46 27.21 6.96 33.65
C THR A 46 27.33 8.11 34.64
N ASN A 47 28.14 9.13 34.36
CA ASN A 47 28.19 10.34 35.18
C ASN A 47 27.23 11.38 34.58
N ASP A 48 26.13 11.68 35.29
CA ASP A 48 25.08 12.66 34.96
C ASP A 48 25.54 14.14 34.83
N LYS A 49 26.80 14.38 34.42
CA LYS A 49 27.42 15.71 34.33
C LYS A 49 27.95 16.01 32.91
N ILE A 50 27.17 15.70 31.88
CA ILE A 50 27.39 16.33 30.56
C ILE A 50 26.62 17.65 30.58
N SER A 51 27.34 18.77 30.66
CA SER A 51 26.71 20.10 30.64
C SER A 51 26.06 20.36 29.28
N ASN A 52 24.80 20.76 29.27
CA ASN A 52 23.95 20.96 28.08
C ASN A 52 24.33 22.15 27.17
N LYS A 53 25.54 22.73 27.29
CA LYS A 53 25.95 23.92 26.56
C LYS A 53 27.43 23.88 26.20
N TYR A 54 27.72 24.08 24.91
CA TYR A 54 29.07 24.35 24.41
C TYR A 54 29.02 25.49 23.39
N GLU A 55 29.94 26.44 23.53
CA GLU A 55 30.11 27.58 22.61
C GLU A 55 31.20 27.28 21.58
N LEU A 56 30.87 27.45 20.30
CA LEU A 56 31.81 27.41 19.18
C LEU A 56 31.49 28.58 18.25
N ASN A 57 32.47 29.45 18.01
CA ASN A 57 32.33 30.67 17.19
C ASN A 57 31.12 31.56 17.57
N LYS A 58 30.95 31.84 18.87
CA LYS A 58 29.85 32.68 19.42
C LYS A 58 28.44 32.20 19.08
N ARG A 59 28.25 30.91 18.82
CA ARG A 59 26.93 30.26 18.74
C ARG A 59 26.85 29.16 19.79
N GLU A 60 25.77 29.19 20.59
CA GLU A 60 25.43 28.11 21.51
C GLU A 60 24.83 26.94 20.73
N TYR A 61 25.34 25.72 20.96
CA TYR A 61 24.75 24.49 20.44
C TYR A 61 24.29 23.62 21.62
N SER A 62 23.01 23.22 21.63
CA SER A 62 22.51 22.18 22.52
C SER A 62 22.60 20.83 21.81
N ILE A 63 23.45 19.93 22.30
CA ILE A 63 23.46 18.54 21.83
C ILE A 63 22.74 17.68 22.85
N ASN A 64 21.69 16.98 22.42
CA ASN A 64 20.92 16.09 23.28
C ASN A 64 21.79 14.86 23.63
N PRO A 65 22.07 14.57 24.91
CA PRO A 65 22.84 13.38 25.30
C PRO A 65 22.22 12.07 24.80
N ASN A 66 20.91 12.07 24.52
CA ASN A 66 20.23 10.93 23.91
C ASN A 66 20.59 10.77 22.44
N GLU A 67 20.79 11.84 21.66
CA GLU A 67 21.24 11.76 20.26
C GLU A 67 22.65 11.16 20.15
N ILE A 68 23.53 11.44 21.12
CA ILE A 68 24.87 10.82 21.18
C ILE A 68 24.76 9.32 21.51
N LYS A 69 23.88 8.93 22.43
CA LYS A 69 23.61 7.51 22.73
C LYS A 69 23.01 6.79 21.52
N ASP A 70 22.10 7.45 20.84
CA ASP A 70 21.45 6.98 19.63
C ASP A 70 22.52 6.77 18.54
N TYR A 71 23.36 7.77 18.28
CA TYR A 71 24.46 7.69 17.33
C TYR A 71 25.48 6.57 17.63
N ILE A 72 25.84 6.35 18.91
CA ILE A 72 26.78 5.28 19.30
C ILE A 72 26.16 3.89 19.12
N SER A 73 24.87 3.76 19.40
CA SER A 73 24.14 2.51 19.17
C SER A 73 24.04 2.21 17.68
N ASP A 74 23.72 3.21 16.85
CA ASP A 74 23.64 3.06 15.40
C ASP A 74 25.03 2.71 14.81
N LEU A 75 26.09 3.31 15.35
CA LEU A 75 27.47 2.97 14.97
C LEU A 75 27.89 1.54 15.37
N LYS A 76 27.31 0.98 16.46
CA LYS A 76 27.51 -0.43 16.82
C LYS A 76 26.76 -1.35 15.87
N GLU A 77 25.55 -0.98 15.46
CA GLU A 77 24.74 -1.71 14.49
C GLU A 77 25.46 -1.80 13.13
N ASP A 78 25.99 -0.68 12.63
CA ASP A 78 26.82 -0.61 11.41
C ASP A 78 28.07 -1.53 11.47
N LEU A 79 28.68 -1.64 12.65
CA LEU A 79 29.84 -2.51 12.85
C LEU A 79 29.42 -3.98 12.83
N ILE A 80 28.31 -4.35 13.48
CA ILE A 80 27.80 -5.73 13.49
C ILE A 80 27.44 -6.20 12.08
N GLU A 81 26.80 -5.34 11.30
CA GLU A 81 26.45 -5.60 9.90
C GLU A 81 27.72 -5.84 9.05
N LYS A 82 28.74 -5.01 9.21
CA LYS A 82 30.03 -5.16 8.49
C LYS A 82 30.86 -6.37 8.92
N PHE A 83 30.70 -6.86 10.14
CA PHE A 83 31.48 -8.00 10.63
C PHE A 83 30.86 -9.37 10.35
N GLY A 84 29.60 -9.44 9.88
CA GLY A 84 29.00 -10.53 9.08
C GLY A 84 29.00 -11.99 9.59
N LYS A 85 29.80 -12.35 10.60
CA LYS A 85 30.14 -13.73 11.03
C LYS A 85 30.08 -13.92 12.55
N PHE A 86 29.51 -12.99 13.30
CA PHE A 86 29.11 -13.31 14.68
C PHE A 86 27.87 -14.21 14.66
N ASP A 87 27.78 -15.11 15.64
CA ASP A 87 26.70 -16.10 15.84
C ASP A 87 25.31 -15.45 15.76
N ARG A 88 24.77 -15.37 14.54
CA ARG A 88 23.55 -14.61 14.20
C ARG A 88 22.36 -15.18 14.96
N ASP A 89 22.31 -16.50 15.12
CA ASP A 89 21.26 -17.20 15.87
C ASP A 89 21.24 -16.81 17.36
N LYS A 90 22.39 -16.43 17.94
CA LYS A 90 22.45 -15.91 19.31
C LYS A 90 21.98 -14.45 19.39
N VAL A 91 22.31 -13.63 18.40
CA VAL A 91 21.87 -12.23 18.32
C VAL A 91 20.37 -12.16 18.06
N ASP A 92 19.84 -12.91 17.10
CA ASP A 92 18.41 -12.92 16.78
C ASP A 92 17.56 -13.36 17.99
N ARG A 93 18.06 -14.31 18.81
CA ARG A 93 17.46 -14.69 20.09
C ARG A 93 17.40 -13.56 21.13
N GLU A 94 18.34 -12.62 21.13
CA GLU A 94 18.32 -11.44 22.02
C GLU A 94 17.37 -10.32 21.53
N TYR A 95 16.87 -10.44 20.29
CA TYR A 95 16.03 -9.43 19.64
C TYR A 95 14.64 -9.92 19.21
N ILE A 96 14.23 -11.11 19.64
CA ILE A 96 12.84 -11.55 19.56
C ILE A 96 11.96 -10.51 20.28
N LEU A 97 10.81 -10.20 19.70
CA LEU A 97 9.77 -9.45 20.40
C LEU A 97 8.67 -10.43 20.79
N ASN A 98 8.61 -10.78 22.06
CA ASN A 98 7.48 -11.55 22.59
C ASN A 98 6.56 -10.64 23.42
N LYS A 99 5.43 -11.21 23.84
CA LYS A 99 4.44 -10.54 24.70
C LYS A 99 5.05 -9.99 26.00
N GLU A 100 6.03 -10.68 26.59
CA GLU A 100 6.71 -10.24 27.82
C GLU A 100 7.59 -9.01 27.58
N ASP A 101 8.29 -8.95 26.44
CA ASP A 101 9.08 -7.78 26.05
C ASP A 101 8.19 -6.56 25.85
N ILE A 102 7.06 -6.71 25.16
CA ILE A 102 6.09 -5.64 24.96
C ILE A 102 5.58 -5.13 26.31
N ASN A 103 5.15 -6.05 27.19
CA ASN A 103 4.68 -5.69 28.53
C ASN A 103 5.77 -4.98 29.34
N TYR A 104 7.02 -5.44 29.26
CA TYR A 104 8.14 -4.79 29.90
C TYR A 104 8.31 -3.34 29.42
N TYR A 105 8.35 -3.10 28.11
CA TYR A 105 8.49 -1.73 27.59
C TYR A 105 7.28 -0.85 27.90
N LEU A 106 6.08 -1.44 27.88
CA LEU A 106 4.86 -0.77 28.30
C LEU A 106 4.94 -0.36 29.77
N ASP A 107 5.38 -1.23 30.68
CA ASP A 107 5.51 -0.94 32.11
C ASP A 107 6.54 0.16 32.40
N GLN A 108 7.55 0.29 31.54
CA GLN A 108 8.53 1.38 31.60
C GLN A 108 7.98 2.74 31.12
N ILE A 109 6.79 2.79 30.50
CA ILE A 109 6.12 4.05 30.18
C ILE A 109 5.69 4.70 31.51
N PRO A 110 6.17 5.92 31.82
CA PRO A 110 5.88 6.58 33.08
C PRO A 110 4.38 6.62 33.38
N ASN A 111 3.97 6.11 34.54
CA ASN A 111 2.57 6.03 34.95
C ASN A 111 1.93 7.39 35.27
N ASN A 112 2.72 8.47 35.27
CA ASN A 112 2.27 9.82 35.55
C ASN A 112 2.56 10.73 34.35
N GLU A 113 1.63 11.66 34.11
CA GLU A 113 1.91 12.96 33.50
C GLU A 113 3.26 13.47 34.03
N SER A 114 4.33 13.24 33.28
CA SER A 114 5.61 13.84 33.62
C SER A 114 5.36 15.36 33.69
N LYS A 115 6.02 16.09 34.59
CA LYS A 115 5.95 17.57 34.56
C LYS A 115 6.23 18.16 33.17
N LYS A 116 6.90 17.39 32.29
CA LYS A 116 7.14 17.72 30.87
C LYS A 116 5.92 17.54 29.97
N LEU A 117 5.03 16.58 30.22
CA LEU A 117 3.77 16.39 29.48
C LEU A 117 2.75 17.50 29.74
N LYS A 118 2.72 18.05 30.95
CA LYS A 118 1.77 19.13 31.31
C LYS A 118 1.93 20.39 30.45
N ASN A 119 3.04 20.52 29.71
CA ASN A 119 3.32 21.63 28.82
C ASN A 119 3.10 21.31 27.33
N ILE A 120 2.61 20.11 26.98
CA ILE A 120 2.32 19.74 25.58
C ILE A 120 0.81 19.67 25.40
N SER A 121 0.25 20.78 24.93
CA SER A 121 -1.17 20.89 24.58
C SER A 121 -1.35 20.56 23.09
N PRO A 122 -2.45 19.89 22.70
CA PRO A 122 -2.77 19.72 21.29
C PRO A 122 -3.03 21.09 20.65
N PRO A 123 -2.62 21.29 19.39
CA PRO A 123 -2.92 22.53 18.69
C PRO A 123 -4.43 22.64 18.43
N LEU A 124 -4.94 23.88 18.50
CA LEU A 124 -6.33 24.21 18.26
C LEU A 124 -6.40 25.20 17.10
N ALA A 125 -6.91 24.74 15.95
CA ALA A 125 -7.21 25.62 14.84
C ALA A 125 -8.33 26.59 15.22
N GLN A 126 -8.17 27.87 14.88
CA GLN A 126 -9.22 28.86 15.08
C GLN A 126 -10.30 28.69 14.01
N PRO A 127 -11.59 28.53 14.39
CA PRO A 127 -12.67 28.55 13.42
C PRO A 127 -12.77 29.93 12.77
N LYS A 128 -13.00 29.97 11.45
CA LYS A 128 -13.29 31.20 10.69
C LYS A 128 -14.65 31.08 10.06
N GLU A 129 -15.42 32.16 10.02
CA GLU A 129 -16.74 32.13 9.38
C GLU A 129 -16.61 31.78 7.90
N TYR A 130 -17.16 30.65 7.51
CA TYR A 130 -17.28 30.20 6.13
C TYR A 130 -18.44 29.20 6.05
N GLN A 131 -19.29 29.38 5.06
CA GLN A 131 -20.39 28.49 4.75
C GLN A 131 -20.57 28.43 3.24
N PHE A 132 -21.13 27.34 2.77
CA PHE A 132 -21.58 27.20 1.39
C PHE A 132 -22.98 26.62 1.35
N GLU A 133 -23.67 26.80 0.23
CA GLU A 133 -25.04 26.31 0.04
C GLU A 133 -25.07 25.31 -1.10
N ILE A 134 -25.73 24.17 -0.87
CA ILE A 134 -25.96 23.12 -1.87
C ILE A 134 -27.35 22.52 -1.66
N HIS A 135 -28.13 22.37 -2.74
CA HIS A 135 -29.52 21.88 -2.70
C HIS A 135 -30.43 22.61 -1.68
N ASN A 136 -30.23 23.91 -1.50
CA ASN A 136 -30.89 24.77 -0.50
C ASN A 136 -30.57 24.39 0.96
N THR A 137 -29.44 23.73 1.19
CA THR A 137 -28.90 23.41 2.52
C THR A 137 -27.62 24.19 2.72
N VAL A 138 -27.58 24.99 3.78
CA VAL A 138 -26.36 25.68 4.21
C VAL A 138 -25.50 24.72 5.03
N ILE A 139 -24.22 24.62 4.68
CA ILE A 139 -23.21 23.85 5.40
C ILE A 139 -22.16 24.82 5.93
N GLU A 140 -21.93 24.77 7.25
CA GLU A 140 -20.85 25.49 7.90
C GLU A 140 -19.54 24.70 7.77
N ASP A 141 -18.50 25.36 7.24
CA ASP A 141 -17.15 24.79 7.14
C ASP A 141 -16.13 25.78 7.73
N PRO A 142 -16.08 25.92 9.06
CA PRO A 142 -15.24 26.94 9.69
C PRO A 142 -13.73 26.68 9.55
N TYR A 143 -13.35 25.51 9.02
CA TYR A 143 -11.98 25.10 8.77
C TYR A 143 -11.63 25.10 7.27
N HIS A 144 -12.49 25.67 6.42
CA HIS A 144 -12.26 25.78 4.97
C HIS A 144 -10.88 26.38 4.62
N TRP A 145 -10.41 27.33 5.43
CA TRP A 145 -9.11 27.98 5.24
C TRP A 145 -7.90 27.04 5.30
N LEU A 146 -8.05 25.84 5.88
CA LEU A 146 -6.98 24.82 5.95
C LEU A 146 -6.69 24.13 4.61
N GLN A 147 -7.47 24.40 3.56
CA GLN A 147 -7.27 23.80 2.23
C GLN A 147 -6.08 24.41 1.47
N ASN A 148 -5.72 25.65 1.76
CA ASN A 148 -4.66 26.35 1.04
C ASN A 148 -3.28 26.03 1.63
N PHE A 149 -2.58 25.04 1.06
CA PHE A 149 -1.24 24.64 1.50
C PHE A 149 -0.23 25.79 1.50
N ASN A 150 -0.38 26.76 0.59
CA ASN A 150 0.55 27.89 0.46
C ASN A 150 0.30 29.02 1.47
N ASP A 151 -0.78 28.96 2.28
CA ASP A 151 -1.00 29.90 3.37
C ASP A 151 -0.02 29.61 4.52
N PRO A 152 0.83 30.57 4.94
CA PRO A 152 1.77 30.37 6.04
C PRO A 152 1.10 29.93 7.35
N ASN A 153 -0.17 30.31 7.59
CA ASN A 153 -0.91 29.87 8.78
C ASN A 153 -1.26 28.38 8.72
N VAL A 154 -1.50 27.85 7.52
CA VAL A 154 -1.78 26.42 7.31
C VAL A 154 -0.50 25.61 7.53
N GLN A 155 0.61 26.07 6.95
CA GLN A 155 1.92 25.44 7.16
C GLN A 155 2.35 25.45 8.62
N GLU A 156 2.15 26.57 9.32
CA GLU A 156 2.41 26.66 10.76
C GLU A 156 1.50 25.72 11.56
N TYR A 157 0.21 25.61 11.20
CA TYR A 157 -0.69 24.67 11.87
C TYR A 157 -0.28 23.20 11.65
N ILE A 158 0.12 22.83 10.42
CA ILE A 158 0.69 21.51 10.12
C ILE A 158 1.95 21.26 10.95
N HIS A 159 2.84 22.25 11.05
CA HIS A 159 4.05 22.14 11.86
C HIS A 159 3.72 21.90 13.35
N GLN A 160 2.72 22.62 13.88
CA GLN A 160 2.25 22.43 15.26
C GLN A 160 1.66 21.03 15.50
N GLU A 161 0.90 20.50 14.54
CA GLU A 161 0.34 19.14 14.58
C GLU A 161 1.44 18.09 14.65
N ASN A 162 2.38 18.16 13.70
CA ASN A 162 3.51 17.24 13.63
C ASN A 162 4.38 17.32 14.90
N ASN A 163 4.66 18.53 15.38
CA ASN A 163 5.42 18.77 16.61
C ASN A 163 4.73 18.20 17.85
N TYR A 164 3.39 18.31 17.94
CA TYR A 164 2.62 17.74 19.04
C TYR A 164 2.76 16.22 19.09
N ALA A 165 2.53 15.55 17.96
CA ALA A 165 2.65 14.10 17.84
C ALA A 165 4.09 13.65 18.13
N GLU A 166 5.09 14.30 17.51
CA GLU A 166 6.51 13.97 17.69
C GLU A 166 6.97 14.19 19.14
N SER A 167 6.59 15.30 19.78
CA SER A 167 6.99 15.59 21.15
C SER A 167 6.44 14.55 22.13
N TYR A 168 5.17 14.14 21.96
CA TYR A 168 4.59 13.09 22.78
C TYR A 168 5.32 11.76 22.58
N GLN A 169 5.53 11.36 21.31
CA GLN A 169 6.25 10.12 20.98
C GLN A 169 7.68 10.13 21.54
N ASN A 170 8.40 11.23 21.42
CA ASN A 170 9.78 11.35 21.91
C ASN A 170 9.90 11.29 23.44
N ILE A 171 8.89 11.76 24.18
CA ILE A 171 8.90 11.74 25.64
C ILE A 171 8.38 10.41 26.19
N HIS A 172 7.31 9.86 25.61
CA HIS A 172 6.60 8.69 26.16
C HIS A 172 6.95 7.37 25.50
N LEU A 173 7.24 7.39 24.19
CA LEU A 173 7.29 6.19 23.37
C LEU A 173 8.68 5.90 22.81
N LYS A 174 9.63 6.85 22.91
CA LYS A 174 10.98 6.76 22.30
C LYS A 174 11.70 5.44 22.56
N LYS A 175 11.66 4.90 23.79
CA LYS A 175 12.33 3.62 24.10
C LYS A 175 11.70 2.45 23.34
N LEU A 176 10.37 2.38 23.32
CA LEU A 176 9.61 1.34 22.62
C LEU A 176 9.81 1.49 21.11
N SER A 177 9.64 2.70 20.56
CA SER A 177 9.85 2.96 19.13
C SER A 177 11.28 2.64 18.69
N ARG A 178 12.28 2.93 19.52
CA ARG A 178 13.69 2.57 19.24
C ARG A 178 13.88 1.05 19.19
N LYS A 179 13.33 0.29 20.16
CA LYS A 179 13.43 -1.17 20.15
C LYS A 179 12.74 -1.74 18.90
N ILE A 180 11.53 -1.29 18.57
CA ILE A 180 10.79 -1.72 17.38
C ILE A 180 11.60 -1.46 16.11
N ARG A 181 12.17 -0.25 15.97
CA ARG A 181 13.05 0.10 14.85
C ARG A 181 14.24 -0.84 14.75
N THR A 182 14.93 -1.10 15.86
CA THR A 182 16.08 -2.01 15.91
C THR A 182 15.70 -3.46 15.53
N ILE A 183 14.51 -3.93 15.89
CA ILE A 183 14.01 -5.25 15.49
C ILE A 183 13.72 -5.28 13.99
N TYR A 184 12.97 -4.31 13.49
CA TYR A 184 12.58 -4.23 12.09
C TYR A 184 13.79 -4.10 11.15
N LYS A 185 14.80 -3.30 11.53
CA LYS A 185 16.05 -3.18 10.76
C LYS A 185 16.78 -4.51 10.56
N ARG A 186 16.56 -5.49 11.44
CA ARG A 186 17.15 -6.83 11.35
C ARG A 186 16.31 -7.85 10.60
N VAL A 187 15.10 -7.49 10.20
CA VAL A 187 14.31 -8.37 9.33
C VAL A 187 14.85 -8.21 7.92
N PHE A 188 15.32 -9.32 7.36
CA PHE A 188 15.77 -9.41 5.99
C PHE A 188 14.81 -10.32 5.25
N VAL A 189 14.06 -9.73 4.33
CA VAL A 189 13.29 -10.46 3.35
C VAL A 189 14.16 -10.53 2.10
N ASP A 190 14.64 -11.72 1.77
CA ASP A 190 15.15 -11.92 0.42
C ASP A 190 13.96 -11.70 -0.52
N HIS A 191 14.04 -10.82 -1.51
CA HIS A 191 12.98 -10.71 -2.50
C HIS A 191 13.25 -11.74 -3.62
N PRO A 192 12.23 -12.47 -4.11
CA PRO A 192 12.39 -13.47 -5.16
C PRO A 192 12.58 -12.84 -6.55
N ILE A 193 13.37 -11.77 -6.67
CA ILE A 193 13.71 -11.15 -7.95
C ILE A 193 14.50 -12.14 -8.82
N ASP A 194 15.18 -13.08 -8.17
CA ASP A 194 16.08 -14.06 -8.80
C ASP A 194 15.38 -15.23 -9.53
N SER A 195 14.05 -15.30 -9.60
CA SER A 195 13.35 -16.48 -10.10
C SER A 195 12.61 -16.31 -11.43
N GLU A 196 12.31 -15.09 -11.87
CA GLU A 196 11.61 -14.87 -13.14
C GLU A 196 12.56 -14.87 -14.33
N ILE A 197 12.15 -15.62 -15.36
CA ILE A 197 12.86 -15.78 -16.62
C ILE A 197 12.00 -15.16 -17.72
N ILE A 198 12.49 -14.10 -18.34
CA ILE A 198 11.81 -13.40 -19.43
C ILE A 198 12.69 -13.55 -20.68
N ASN A 199 12.15 -14.16 -21.75
CA ASN A 199 12.86 -14.41 -23.02
C ASN A 199 14.23 -15.09 -22.83
N GLY A 200 14.33 -16.10 -21.96
CA GLY A 200 15.59 -16.81 -21.69
C GLY A 200 16.62 -16.00 -20.90
N HIS A 201 16.20 -14.90 -20.27
CA HIS A 201 17.02 -14.07 -19.41
C HIS A 201 16.47 -14.02 -17.99
N LYS A 202 17.39 -14.09 -17.02
CA LYS A 202 17.12 -13.86 -15.61
C LYS A 202 17.41 -12.40 -15.25
N PHE A 203 16.54 -11.80 -14.45
CA PHE A 203 16.70 -10.45 -13.93
C PHE A 203 17.31 -10.52 -12.55
N ILE A 204 18.36 -9.74 -12.31
CA ILE A 204 19.16 -9.85 -11.10
C ILE A 204 19.38 -8.46 -10.54
N VAL A 205 18.95 -8.25 -9.31
CA VAL A 205 19.22 -7.01 -8.59
C VAL A 205 20.41 -7.23 -7.66
N LYS A 206 21.49 -6.47 -7.86
CA LYS A 206 22.68 -6.47 -6.99
C LYS A 206 23.00 -5.04 -6.60
N ASN A 207 23.16 -4.75 -5.31
CA ASN A 207 23.56 -3.42 -4.82
C ASN A 207 22.74 -2.25 -5.40
N LYS A 208 21.40 -2.39 -5.47
CA LYS A 208 20.47 -1.42 -6.09
C LYS A 208 20.66 -1.23 -7.60
N THR A 209 21.34 -2.13 -8.28
CA THR A 209 21.56 -2.13 -9.73
C THR A 209 20.81 -3.30 -10.34
N LEU A 210 20.08 -3.07 -11.43
CA LEU A 210 19.34 -4.10 -12.16
C LEU A 210 20.19 -4.62 -13.33
N TYR A 211 20.37 -5.92 -13.40
CA TYR A 211 21.04 -6.63 -14.47
C TYR A 211 20.10 -7.61 -15.17
N ARG A 212 20.37 -7.85 -16.46
CA ARG A 212 19.80 -8.94 -17.24
C ARG A 212 20.89 -9.97 -17.52
N GLN A 213 20.68 -11.24 -17.20
CA GLN A 213 21.63 -12.32 -17.46
C GLN A 213 21.01 -13.36 -18.39
N ARG A 214 21.71 -13.73 -19.45
CA ARG A 214 21.26 -14.80 -20.34
C ARG A 214 21.44 -16.16 -19.67
N ILE A 215 20.40 -17.01 -19.71
CA ILE A 215 20.43 -18.33 -19.04
C ILE A 215 21.32 -19.32 -19.76
N SER A 216 21.31 -19.30 -21.10
CA SER A 216 22.03 -20.27 -21.92
C SER A 216 23.53 -20.30 -21.65
N ASP A 217 24.14 -19.18 -21.26
CA ASP A 217 25.57 -19.08 -20.95
C ASP A 217 25.86 -18.84 -19.46
N GLY A 218 24.88 -18.32 -18.69
CA GLY A 218 25.00 -18.01 -17.27
C GLY A 218 26.12 -17.01 -16.92
N ARG A 219 26.70 -16.32 -17.90
CA ARG A 219 27.94 -15.53 -17.77
C ARG A 219 27.74 -14.08 -18.19
N THR A 220 26.92 -13.82 -19.20
CA THR A 220 26.77 -12.47 -19.75
C THR A 220 25.74 -11.68 -18.95
N GLN A 221 26.19 -10.78 -18.07
CA GLN A 221 25.32 -9.84 -17.34
C GLN A 221 25.33 -8.48 -18.05
N ARG A 222 24.17 -8.03 -18.52
CA ARG A 222 23.96 -6.69 -19.09
C ARG A 222 23.38 -5.76 -18.04
N LEU A 223 23.95 -4.58 -17.89
CA LEU A 223 23.44 -3.54 -16.99
C LEU A 223 22.17 -2.91 -17.58
N LEU A 224 21.05 -2.94 -16.85
CA LEU A 224 19.80 -2.27 -17.23
C LEU A 224 19.69 -0.90 -16.56
N ILE A 225 19.81 -0.89 -15.23
CA ILE A 225 19.61 0.30 -14.40
C ILE A 225 20.76 0.40 -13.42
N ASP A 226 21.47 1.52 -13.44
CA ASP A 226 22.50 1.86 -12.47
C ASP A 226 21.84 2.63 -11.31
N GLY A 227 21.95 2.08 -10.09
CA GLY A 227 21.19 2.51 -8.92
C GLY A 227 21.58 3.85 -8.31
N ASP A 228 22.63 4.50 -8.84
CA ASP A 228 23.19 5.72 -8.25
C ASP A 228 23.12 6.95 -9.18
N SER A 229 22.90 6.82 -10.50
CA SER A 229 22.62 7.97 -11.38
C SER A 229 22.21 7.57 -12.81
N ILE A 230 21.39 8.42 -13.46
CA ILE A 230 21.41 8.58 -14.92
C ILE A 230 22.09 9.90 -15.25
N GLY A 231 22.97 9.92 -16.23
CA GLY A 231 23.84 11.07 -16.56
C GLY A 231 23.15 12.34 -17.09
N SER A 232 21.95 12.67 -16.61
CA SER A 232 21.06 13.75 -17.09
C SER A 232 20.42 14.57 -15.94
N GLY A 233 20.92 14.46 -14.70
CA GLY A 233 20.42 15.23 -13.55
C GLY A 233 19.34 14.55 -12.72
N TYR A 234 18.83 13.39 -13.15
CA TYR A 234 17.89 12.57 -12.40
C TYR A 234 18.62 11.46 -11.61
N THR A 235 18.17 11.21 -10.38
CA THR A 235 18.63 10.06 -9.57
C THR A 235 17.61 8.94 -9.71
N ILE A 236 18.02 7.76 -10.19
CA ILE A 236 17.13 6.61 -10.26
C ILE A 236 17.38 5.72 -9.06
N LEU A 237 16.33 5.43 -8.30
CA LEU A 237 16.35 4.31 -7.37
C LEU A 237 15.49 3.20 -7.97
N LEU A 238 15.98 1.96 -7.96
CA LEU A 238 15.28 0.83 -8.55
C LEU A 238 13.84 0.66 -8.05
N LYS A 239 13.59 1.04 -6.79
CA LYS A 239 12.29 1.01 -6.13
C LYS A 239 11.26 1.96 -6.73
N ASP A 240 11.71 2.99 -7.45
CA ASP A 240 10.85 3.99 -8.07
C ASP A 240 10.51 3.59 -9.52
N VAL A 241 11.05 2.47 -10.02
CA VAL A 241 10.70 1.91 -11.32
C VAL A 241 9.38 1.16 -11.21
N ILE A 242 8.39 1.60 -11.97
CA ILE A 242 7.01 1.11 -11.92
C ILE A 242 6.79 -0.01 -12.93
N SER A 243 7.32 0.16 -14.14
CA SER A 243 7.21 -0.81 -15.22
C SER A 243 8.40 -0.72 -16.15
N PHE A 244 8.68 -1.81 -16.86
CA PHE A 244 9.69 -1.81 -17.91
C PHE A 244 9.30 -2.76 -19.04
N LYS A 245 9.75 -2.44 -20.26
CA LYS A 245 9.43 -3.16 -21.49
C LYS A 245 10.63 -3.20 -22.42
N PHE A 246 10.71 -4.26 -23.22
CA PHE A 246 11.74 -4.47 -24.24
C PHE A 246 11.16 -4.27 -25.64
N SER A 247 11.94 -3.71 -26.55
CA SER A 247 11.60 -3.70 -27.98
C SER A 247 11.53 -5.13 -28.51
N GLU A 248 10.86 -5.32 -29.65
CA GLU A 248 10.66 -6.64 -30.27
C GLU A 248 11.98 -7.39 -30.55
N ASP A 249 13.04 -6.66 -30.90
CA ASP A 249 14.37 -7.21 -31.16
C ASP A 249 15.25 -7.35 -29.91
N ASP A 250 14.70 -7.06 -28.71
CA ASP A 250 15.41 -7.02 -27.44
C ASP A 250 16.63 -6.05 -27.45
N GLY A 251 16.65 -5.08 -28.38
CA GLY A 251 17.73 -4.11 -28.56
C GLY A 251 17.58 -2.85 -27.71
N LEU A 252 16.35 -2.48 -27.35
CA LEU A 252 15.99 -1.31 -26.56
C LEU A 252 15.28 -1.70 -25.27
N PHE A 253 15.45 -0.87 -24.25
CA PHE A 253 14.86 -1.03 -22.94
C PHE A 253 14.24 0.29 -22.50
N ALA A 254 12.93 0.30 -22.31
CA ALA A 254 12.19 1.44 -21.79
C ALA A 254 11.64 1.10 -20.40
N PHE A 255 11.67 2.06 -19.49
CA PHE A 255 11.07 1.88 -18.17
C PHE A 255 10.44 3.17 -17.68
N VAL A 256 9.30 3.04 -17.00
CA VAL A 256 8.60 4.14 -16.35
C VAL A 256 9.05 4.20 -14.90
N MET A 257 9.37 5.40 -14.42
CA MET A 257 9.72 5.63 -13.03
C MET A 257 9.10 6.89 -12.47
N GLU A 258 8.88 6.89 -11.16
CA GLU A 258 8.44 8.05 -10.39
C GLU A 258 9.64 8.89 -9.94
N VAL A 259 9.51 10.22 -9.96
CA VAL A 259 10.67 11.12 -9.72
C VAL A 259 10.75 11.59 -8.26
N ASP A 260 9.62 11.80 -7.57
CA ASP A 260 9.60 12.50 -6.27
C ASP A 260 8.42 12.11 -5.35
N SER A 261 7.94 10.85 -5.42
CA SER A 261 6.78 10.35 -4.62
C SER A 261 5.46 11.10 -4.87
N SER A 262 5.41 11.97 -5.90
CA SER A 262 4.24 12.77 -6.28
C SER A 262 3.30 12.08 -7.29
N GLU A 263 3.52 10.79 -7.57
CA GLU A 263 2.94 10.04 -8.68
C GLU A 263 3.27 10.59 -10.08
N LYS A 264 4.11 11.64 -10.20
CA LYS A 264 4.67 12.11 -11.48
C LYS A 264 5.73 11.16 -12.00
N LYS A 265 5.56 10.79 -13.27
CA LYS A 265 6.31 9.70 -13.89
C LYS A 265 6.97 10.16 -15.19
N ILE A 266 8.13 9.57 -15.46
CA ILE A 266 8.87 9.73 -16.71
C ILE A 266 9.15 8.35 -17.31
N CYS A 267 9.26 8.28 -18.63
CA CYS A 267 9.78 7.11 -19.32
C CYS A 267 11.23 7.35 -19.74
N VAL A 268 12.13 6.45 -19.33
CA VAL A 268 13.55 6.47 -19.69
C VAL A 268 13.82 5.36 -20.70
N VAL A 269 14.42 5.71 -21.84
CA VAL A 269 14.74 4.77 -22.91
C VAL A 269 16.25 4.60 -23.04
N LYS A 270 16.71 3.35 -23.08
CA LYS A 270 18.12 2.97 -23.20
C LYS A 270 18.35 1.96 -24.30
N LYS A 271 19.54 2.00 -24.88
CA LYS A 271 20.04 0.92 -25.74
C LYS A 271 20.62 -0.18 -24.87
N LEU A 272 20.28 -1.43 -25.15
CA LEU A 272 20.87 -2.56 -24.45
C LEU A 272 22.26 -2.88 -25.02
N SER A 273 23.27 -2.86 -24.15
CA SER A 273 24.61 -3.35 -24.51
C SER A 273 25.22 -4.16 -23.36
N GLU A 274 26.32 -4.86 -23.65
CA GLU A 274 26.99 -5.74 -22.68
C GLU A 274 27.66 -4.97 -21.54
N TYR A 275 28.24 -3.80 -21.83
CA TYR A 275 29.10 -3.10 -20.89
C TYR A 275 28.52 -1.76 -20.41
N HIS A 276 27.70 -1.11 -21.24
CA HIS A 276 27.09 0.19 -20.92
C HIS A 276 25.81 0.38 -21.70
N SER A 277 24.66 0.52 -21.03
CA SER A 277 23.39 0.79 -21.70
C SER A 277 23.16 2.30 -21.79
N PRO A 278 23.54 2.98 -22.89
CA PRO A 278 23.45 4.42 -22.98
C PRO A 278 22.00 4.88 -22.96
N LEU A 279 21.79 6.05 -22.36
CA LEU A 279 20.53 6.78 -22.43
C LEU A 279 20.29 7.22 -23.88
N LEU A 280 19.10 6.94 -24.40
CA LEU A 280 18.67 7.35 -25.73
C LEU A 280 17.69 8.51 -25.68
N ASP A 281 16.70 8.44 -24.77
CA ASP A 281 15.60 9.40 -24.67
C ASP A 281 15.02 9.44 -23.25
N ILE A 282 14.38 10.56 -22.91
CA ILE A 282 13.55 10.75 -21.71
C ILE A 282 12.25 11.40 -22.17
N ILE A 283 11.13 10.73 -21.90
CA ILE A 283 9.80 11.24 -22.17
C ILE A 283 9.18 11.62 -20.83
N GLU A 284 8.90 12.91 -20.66
CA GLU A 284 8.28 13.43 -19.44
C GLU A 284 6.78 13.14 -19.41
N ASN A 285 6.22 13.06 -18.20
CA ASN A 285 4.78 12.96 -17.99
C ASN A 285 4.14 11.73 -18.68
N VAL A 286 4.61 10.53 -18.33
CA VAL A 286 4.16 9.26 -18.92
C VAL A 286 3.51 8.37 -17.87
N THR A 287 2.37 7.76 -18.17
CA THR A 287 1.70 6.82 -17.25
C THR A 287 2.01 5.36 -17.61
N SER A 288 1.71 4.95 -18.84
CA SER A 288 1.87 3.57 -19.33
C SER A 288 2.64 3.56 -20.65
N ILE A 289 3.34 2.46 -20.95
CA ILE A 289 4.13 2.29 -22.18
C ILE A 289 3.94 0.91 -22.80
N GLU A 290 3.97 0.85 -24.13
CA GLU A 290 4.08 -0.40 -24.89
C GLU A 290 4.93 -0.23 -26.16
N TRP A 291 5.63 -1.29 -26.55
CA TRP A 291 6.36 -1.33 -27.83
C TRP A 291 5.51 -1.89 -28.94
N GLY A 292 5.40 -1.15 -30.05
CA GLY A 292 4.94 -1.68 -31.33
C GLY A 292 6.09 -2.26 -32.15
N LYS A 293 5.95 -2.18 -33.48
CA LYS A 293 6.98 -2.60 -34.44
C LYS A 293 8.01 -1.51 -34.70
N GLU A 294 9.15 -1.89 -35.28
CA GLU A 294 10.16 -0.95 -35.80
C GLU A 294 10.66 0.11 -34.80
N ASN A 295 10.68 -0.21 -33.50
CA ASN A 295 11.00 0.70 -32.39
C ASN A 295 10.01 1.86 -32.16
N ASP A 296 8.76 1.68 -32.56
CA ASP A 296 7.66 2.55 -32.12
C ASP A 296 7.37 2.33 -30.62
N LEU A 297 7.54 3.39 -29.83
CA LEU A 297 7.13 3.43 -28.44
C LEU A 297 5.79 4.15 -28.32
N TYR A 298 4.79 3.46 -27.81
CA TYR A 298 3.49 4.02 -27.48
C TYR A 298 3.43 4.35 -25.99
N TYR A 299 2.82 5.47 -25.64
CA TYR A 299 2.70 5.89 -24.25
C TYR A 299 1.48 6.75 -23.98
N THR A 300 0.92 6.61 -22.77
CA THR A 300 -0.17 7.47 -22.31
C THR A 300 0.38 8.66 -21.53
N GLN A 301 -0.18 9.84 -21.78
CA GLN A 301 0.20 11.10 -21.15
C GLN A 301 -0.98 11.66 -20.34
N PRO A 302 -0.76 11.99 -19.05
CA PRO A 302 -1.77 12.64 -18.24
C PRO A 302 -1.81 14.15 -18.44
N ASP A 303 -2.95 14.75 -18.12
CA ASP A 303 -3.08 16.21 -18.10
C ASP A 303 -2.36 16.81 -16.88
N GLU A 304 -2.00 18.09 -16.97
CA GLU A 304 -1.20 18.77 -15.93
C GLU A 304 -1.97 19.03 -14.62
N LYS A 305 -3.31 19.05 -14.66
CA LYS A 305 -4.15 19.48 -13.54
C LYS A 305 -4.65 18.31 -12.71
N SER A 306 -5.32 17.36 -13.36
CA SER A 306 -5.95 16.21 -12.73
C SER A 306 -5.06 14.96 -12.74
N HIS A 307 -3.88 15.01 -13.38
CA HIS A 307 -3.00 13.86 -13.56
C HIS A 307 -3.70 12.63 -14.20
N ARG A 308 -4.77 12.88 -14.97
CA ARG A 308 -5.56 11.85 -15.63
C ARG A 308 -4.94 11.50 -16.98
N PRO A 309 -4.51 10.25 -17.22
CA PRO A 309 -4.02 9.82 -18.53
C PRO A 309 -5.15 9.90 -19.56
N HIS A 310 -4.97 10.73 -20.59
CA HIS A 310 -6.03 10.98 -21.58
C HIS A 310 -5.55 11.01 -23.02
N LYS A 311 -4.24 11.18 -23.26
CA LYS A 311 -3.66 11.14 -24.59
C LYS A 311 -2.83 9.89 -24.76
N LEU A 312 -2.92 9.27 -25.93
CA LEU A 312 -2.03 8.20 -26.37
C LEU A 312 -1.17 8.73 -27.52
N PHE A 313 0.14 8.64 -27.35
CA PHE A 313 1.13 9.02 -28.34
C PHE A 313 1.89 7.82 -28.87
N LYS A 314 2.41 7.95 -30.08
CA LYS A 314 3.41 7.09 -30.71
C LYS A 314 4.68 7.92 -30.96
N LYS A 315 5.84 7.44 -30.54
CA LYS A 315 7.15 8.05 -30.83
C LYS A 315 8.11 7.01 -31.36
N LEU A 316 8.75 7.30 -32.50
CA LEU A 316 9.82 6.46 -33.03
C LEU A 316 11.08 6.65 -32.20
N ILE A 317 11.67 5.58 -31.68
CA ILE A 317 12.93 5.64 -30.95
C ILE A 317 14.11 5.30 -31.87
N PHE A 318 15.00 6.27 -32.07
CA PHE A 318 16.23 6.05 -32.81
C PHE A 318 17.29 5.33 -31.97
N GLY A 319 18.11 4.48 -32.61
CA GLY A 319 19.18 3.72 -31.95
C GLY A 319 20.42 4.53 -31.53
N SER A 320 20.33 5.86 -31.58
CA SER A 320 21.32 6.87 -31.15
C SER A 320 20.66 7.88 -30.20
N ALA A 321 21.43 8.54 -29.35
CA ALA A 321 20.86 9.48 -28.37
C ALA A 321 20.25 10.71 -29.04
N PHE A 322 19.00 11.02 -28.69
CA PHE A 322 18.22 12.18 -29.13
C PHE A 322 17.55 12.83 -27.92
N LEU A 323 18.36 13.42 -27.05
CA LEU A 323 17.87 14.09 -25.84
C LEU A 323 17.35 15.48 -26.19
N ASN A 324 16.10 15.78 -25.79
CA ASN A 324 15.45 17.09 -25.92
C ASN A 324 15.25 17.58 -27.37
N ASP A 325 14.96 16.67 -28.30
CA ASP A 325 14.83 16.97 -29.73
C ASP A 325 13.42 16.72 -30.29
N GLU A 326 12.38 17.18 -29.56
CA GLU A 326 10.98 17.04 -30.00
C GLU A 326 10.68 17.77 -31.32
N ALA A 327 11.50 18.77 -31.68
CA ALA A 327 11.34 19.50 -32.94
C ALA A 327 11.64 18.61 -34.16
N ASP A 328 12.66 17.76 -34.08
CA ASP A 328 13.09 16.90 -35.18
C ASP A 328 12.40 15.52 -35.17
N ASN A 329 11.85 15.10 -34.03
CA ASN A 329 11.10 13.84 -33.87
C ASN A 329 9.84 14.02 -33.01
N PRO A 330 8.82 14.76 -33.50
CA PRO A 330 7.62 15.02 -32.73
C PRO A 330 6.81 13.73 -32.54
N PRO A 331 6.29 13.47 -31.33
CA PRO A 331 5.39 12.34 -31.11
C PRO A 331 4.08 12.52 -31.89
N LEU A 332 3.58 11.43 -32.45
CA LEU A 332 2.30 11.39 -33.15
C LEU A 332 1.17 11.10 -32.17
N LEU A 333 0.18 11.98 -32.08
CA LEU A 333 -1.04 11.74 -31.30
C LEU A 333 -1.89 10.66 -31.99
N ILE A 334 -2.21 9.59 -31.27
CA ILE A 334 -3.03 8.46 -31.75
C ILE A 334 -4.47 8.58 -31.25
N MET A 335 -4.66 8.98 -29.99
CA MET A 335 -5.98 9.14 -29.38
C MET A 335 -5.96 10.25 -28.33
N ASP A 336 -7.06 10.99 -28.23
CA ASP A 336 -7.37 11.91 -27.15
C ASP A 336 -8.74 11.52 -26.57
N GLU A 337 -8.79 11.15 -25.29
CA GLU A 337 -10.00 10.79 -24.54
C GLU A 337 -10.66 12.05 -23.98
N PRO A 338 -11.78 12.51 -24.58
CA PRO A 338 -12.37 13.79 -24.24
C PRO A 338 -13.21 13.76 -22.95
N ASN A 339 -13.66 12.58 -22.49
CA ASN A 339 -14.47 12.50 -21.30
C ASN A 339 -13.57 12.55 -20.05
N PRO A 340 -13.73 13.58 -19.18
CA PRO A 340 -12.90 13.72 -17.98
C PRO A 340 -13.10 12.61 -16.94
N SER A 341 -14.17 11.81 -17.02
CA SER A 341 -14.34 10.65 -16.12
C SER A 341 -13.52 9.43 -16.54
N ASN A 342 -12.98 9.43 -17.77
CA ASN A 342 -12.31 8.27 -18.35
C ASN A 342 -10.79 8.38 -18.26
N PHE A 343 -10.13 7.30 -17.87
CA PHE A 343 -8.69 7.14 -17.89
C PHE A 343 -8.32 6.30 -19.12
N LEU A 344 -7.25 6.68 -19.81
CA LEU A 344 -6.74 5.96 -20.97
C LEU A 344 -5.52 5.11 -20.57
N ASP A 345 -5.57 3.82 -20.88
CA ASP A 345 -4.46 2.89 -20.68
C ASP A 345 -4.15 2.10 -21.95
N ILE A 346 -2.98 1.48 -22.01
CA ILE A 346 -2.48 0.75 -23.18
C ILE A 346 -1.85 -0.59 -22.78
N VAL A 347 -2.14 -1.63 -23.55
CA VAL A 347 -1.58 -2.97 -23.38
C VAL A 347 -1.40 -3.64 -24.74
N LYS A 348 -0.40 -4.51 -24.87
CA LYS A 348 -0.19 -5.30 -26.08
C LYS A 348 -0.66 -6.74 -25.84
N SER A 349 -1.30 -7.34 -26.83
CA SER A 349 -1.68 -8.76 -26.78
C SER A 349 -0.45 -9.62 -26.54
N LYS A 350 -0.61 -10.70 -25.78
CA LYS A 350 0.52 -11.55 -25.40
C LYS A 350 1.22 -12.22 -26.59
N ASP A 351 0.50 -12.44 -27.69
CA ASP A 351 1.04 -12.92 -28.96
C ASP A 351 1.69 -11.83 -29.83
N ASN A 352 1.76 -10.58 -29.33
CA ASN A 352 2.33 -9.39 -29.96
C ASN A 352 1.64 -8.90 -31.25
N GLN A 353 0.47 -9.45 -31.61
CA GLN A 353 -0.20 -9.08 -32.86
C GLN A 353 -1.06 -7.82 -32.76
N PHE A 354 -1.55 -7.48 -31.57
CA PHE A 354 -2.50 -6.38 -31.37
C PHE A 354 -2.05 -5.43 -30.26
N LEU A 355 -2.28 -4.15 -30.50
CA LEU A 355 -2.24 -3.13 -29.46
C LEU A 355 -3.67 -2.84 -29.03
N PHE A 356 -3.96 -2.97 -27.74
CA PHE A 356 -5.22 -2.58 -27.13
C PHE A 356 -5.04 -1.31 -26.32
N TYR A 357 -6.02 -0.42 -26.34
CA TYR A 357 -6.07 0.67 -25.39
C TYR A 357 -7.48 0.91 -24.93
N CYS A 358 -7.59 1.21 -23.64
CA CYS A 358 -8.83 1.13 -22.90
C CYS A 358 -9.14 2.50 -22.31
N SER A 359 -10.28 3.06 -22.73
CA SER A 359 -10.89 4.22 -22.11
C SER A 359 -11.87 3.75 -21.04
N ASN A 360 -11.50 3.88 -19.78
CA ASN A 360 -12.21 3.28 -18.65
C ASN A 360 -12.65 4.29 -17.59
N ASN A 361 -13.79 4.02 -16.96
CA ASN A 361 -14.21 4.64 -15.70
C ASN A 361 -14.71 3.54 -14.73
N LYS A 362 -15.11 3.89 -13.51
CA LYS A 362 -15.53 2.88 -12.51
C LYS A 362 -16.87 2.18 -12.85
N ALA A 363 -17.56 2.61 -13.91
CA ALA A 363 -18.82 2.01 -14.38
C ALA A 363 -18.68 1.19 -15.67
N SER A 364 -17.90 1.66 -16.65
CA SER A 364 -17.77 1.05 -17.98
C SER A 364 -16.44 1.35 -18.67
N ASN A 365 -16.06 0.45 -19.58
CA ASN A 365 -14.86 0.56 -20.39
C ASN A 365 -15.18 0.54 -21.89
N LEU A 366 -14.30 1.12 -22.69
CA LEU A 366 -14.32 1.07 -24.15
C LEU A 366 -12.93 0.67 -24.65
N VAL A 367 -12.85 -0.47 -25.34
CA VAL A 367 -11.59 -1.01 -25.86
C VAL A 367 -11.46 -0.67 -27.34
N TYR A 368 -10.34 -0.07 -27.65
CA TYR A 368 -9.86 0.13 -29.01
C TYR A 368 -8.75 -0.87 -29.31
N TYR A 369 -8.56 -1.19 -30.58
CA TYR A 369 -7.45 -2.04 -31.00
C TYR A 369 -6.85 -1.64 -32.35
N ILE A 370 -5.58 -2.00 -32.54
CA ILE A 370 -4.84 -1.89 -33.80
C ILE A 370 -4.14 -3.23 -34.04
N ASN A 371 -4.21 -3.74 -35.27
CA ASN A 371 -3.47 -4.94 -35.68
C ASN A 371 -2.07 -4.52 -36.18
N LEU A 372 -1.04 -4.89 -35.43
CA LEU A 372 0.35 -4.50 -35.72
C LEU A 372 0.93 -5.24 -36.95
N GLU A 373 0.33 -6.36 -37.36
CA GLU A 373 0.74 -7.12 -38.55
C GLU A 373 0.19 -6.53 -39.86
N LYS A 374 -1.06 -6.07 -39.85
CA LYS A 374 -1.78 -5.61 -41.04
C LYS A 374 -1.53 -4.11 -41.31
N GLU A 375 -1.41 -3.29 -40.28
CA GLU A 375 -1.28 -1.83 -40.41
C GLU A 375 0.18 -1.38 -40.41
N LYS A 376 0.74 -1.16 -41.61
CA LYS A 376 2.15 -0.74 -41.78
C LYS A 376 2.43 0.72 -41.43
N ASN A 377 1.44 1.60 -41.51
CA ASN A 377 1.58 3.03 -41.20
C ASN A 377 0.49 3.46 -40.22
N ILE A 378 0.76 3.27 -38.93
CA ILE A 378 -0.18 3.57 -37.85
C ILE A 378 -0.32 5.09 -37.68
N THR A 379 -1.54 5.58 -37.83
CA THR A 379 -1.98 6.97 -37.65
C THR A 379 -3.14 7.05 -36.66
N ALA A 380 -3.60 8.26 -36.34
CA ALA A 380 -4.80 8.48 -35.53
C ALA A 380 -6.08 7.82 -36.09
N GLU A 381 -6.14 7.54 -37.40
CA GLU A 381 -7.28 6.89 -38.07
C GLU A 381 -7.18 5.35 -38.10
N SER A 382 -6.07 4.78 -37.65
CA SER A 382 -5.81 3.33 -37.76
C SER A 382 -6.56 2.49 -36.72
N HIS A 383 -7.17 3.13 -35.73
CA HIS A 383 -7.77 2.41 -34.62
C HIS A 383 -9.21 2.01 -34.84
N LYS A 384 -9.57 0.87 -34.26
CA LYS A 384 -10.92 0.31 -34.32
C LYS A 384 -11.52 0.24 -32.94
N VAL A 385 -12.81 0.53 -32.83
CA VAL A 385 -13.59 0.27 -31.61
C VAL A 385 -14.03 -1.18 -31.64
N MET A 386 -13.78 -1.93 -30.57
CA MET A 386 -14.15 -3.34 -30.50
C MET A 386 -15.66 -3.53 -30.35
N LEU A 387 -16.21 -3.10 -29.22
CA LEU A 387 -17.65 -3.09 -28.93
C LEU A 387 -18.12 -1.64 -28.73
N SER A 388 -19.33 -1.34 -29.19
CA SER A 388 -20.00 -0.08 -28.88
C SER A 388 -20.09 0.13 -27.36
N ARG A 389 -19.92 1.37 -26.88
CA ARG A 389 -19.98 1.66 -25.43
C ARG A 389 -21.38 1.34 -24.88
N VAL A 390 -21.42 0.52 -23.84
CA VAL A 390 -22.63 0.18 -23.09
C VAL A 390 -22.42 0.57 -21.64
N GLU A 391 -23.36 1.33 -21.08
CA GLU A 391 -23.30 1.74 -19.67
C GLU A 391 -23.29 0.51 -18.75
N GLY A 392 -22.38 0.48 -17.78
CA GLY A 392 -22.18 -0.66 -16.88
C GLY A 392 -21.40 -1.85 -17.45
N LEU A 393 -21.03 -1.83 -18.74
CA LEU A 393 -20.24 -2.88 -19.37
C LEU A 393 -18.75 -2.64 -19.12
N GLU A 394 -18.15 -3.57 -18.41
CA GLU A 394 -16.71 -3.70 -18.24
C GLU A 394 -16.25 -4.86 -19.11
N TYR A 395 -15.26 -4.58 -19.97
CA TYR A 395 -14.64 -5.62 -20.76
C TYR A 395 -13.18 -5.31 -21.07
N TYR A 396 -12.42 -6.39 -21.27
CA TYR A 396 -11.02 -6.42 -21.69
C TYR A 396 -10.86 -7.46 -22.79
N ALA A 397 -9.75 -7.41 -23.52
CA ALA A 397 -9.52 -8.33 -24.62
C ALA A 397 -8.08 -8.84 -24.64
N GLU A 398 -7.94 -10.10 -25.00
CA GLU A 398 -6.70 -10.73 -25.44
C GLU A 398 -6.91 -11.31 -26.84
N HIS A 399 -5.82 -11.71 -27.49
CA HIS A 399 -5.87 -12.31 -28.82
C HIS A 399 -5.30 -13.73 -28.82
N ASN A 400 -5.99 -14.63 -29.52
CA ASN A 400 -5.54 -16.00 -29.73
C ASN A 400 -6.04 -16.51 -31.08
N ASN A 401 -5.11 -16.91 -31.95
CA ASN A 401 -5.38 -17.39 -33.31
C ASN A 401 -6.15 -16.37 -34.17
N ASP A 402 -7.44 -16.60 -34.41
CA ASP A 402 -8.35 -15.80 -35.22
C ASP A 402 -9.53 -15.24 -34.37
N GLN A 403 -9.39 -15.31 -33.04
CA GLN A 403 -10.39 -14.86 -32.09
C GLN A 403 -9.83 -13.86 -31.08
N PHE A 404 -10.64 -12.86 -30.75
CA PHE A 404 -10.48 -12.15 -29.49
C PHE A 404 -11.08 -12.98 -28.36
N ILE A 405 -10.34 -13.09 -27.28
CA ILE A 405 -10.81 -13.64 -26.01
C ILE A 405 -11.21 -12.44 -25.15
N ILE A 406 -12.52 -12.25 -24.99
CA ILE A 406 -13.10 -11.07 -24.35
C ILE A 406 -13.50 -11.43 -22.93
N PHE A 407 -12.98 -10.69 -21.97
CA PHE A 407 -13.29 -10.86 -20.56
C PHE A 407 -14.26 -9.76 -20.12
N ALA A 408 -15.54 -10.10 -19.90
CA ALA A 408 -16.60 -9.10 -19.78
C ALA A 408 -17.73 -9.46 -18.80
N ASN A 409 -18.40 -8.44 -18.26
CA ASN A 409 -19.60 -8.59 -17.43
C ASN A 409 -20.89 -8.47 -18.26
N ALA A 410 -20.91 -8.98 -19.50
CA ALA A 410 -22.00 -8.81 -20.46
C ALA A 410 -23.37 -9.33 -19.96
N ASN A 411 -23.38 -10.30 -19.03
CA ASN A 411 -24.58 -10.81 -18.37
C ASN A 411 -25.03 -9.96 -17.16
N LYS A 412 -24.41 -8.80 -16.92
CA LYS A 412 -24.60 -7.89 -15.76
C LYS A 412 -24.16 -8.44 -14.40
N GLY A 413 -23.53 -9.62 -14.37
CA GLY A 413 -22.95 -10.26 -13.19
C GLY A 413 -21.45 -10.00 -13.03
N ASP A 414 -20.74 -11.02 -12.57
CA ASP A 414 -19.27 -11.06 -12.59
C ASP A 414 -18.72 -11.24 -14.01
N LEU A 415 -17.42 -11.02 -14.17
CA LEU A 415 -16.75 -11.17 -15.45
C LEU A 415 -16.78 -12.64 -15.92
N ASN A 416 -17.07 -12.85 -17.19
CA ASN A 416 -17.10 -14.14 -17.89
C ASN A 416 -16.16 -14.06 -19.09
N ILE A 417 -15.75 -15.22 -19.61
CA ILE A 417 -14.95 -15.29 -20.83
C ILE A 417 -15.89 -15.50 -22.02
N TYR A 418 -15.74 -14.65 -23.02
CA TYR A 418 -16.40 -14.70 -24.31
C TYR A 418 -15.37 -14.80 -25.43
N THR A 419 -15.83 -15.19 -26.61
CA THR A 419 -15.08 -15.10 -27.86
C THR A 419 -15.79 -14.19 -28.84
N ALA A 420 -15.00 -13.48 -29.64
CA ALA A 420 -15.46 -12.76 -30.82
C ALA A 420 -14.44 -12.92 -31.94
N ARG A 421 -14.86 -12.69 -33.20
CA ARG A 421 -13.93 -12.67 -34.33
C ARG A 421 -12.91 -11.53 -34.16
N ASP A 422 -11.65 -11.76 -34.50
CA ASP A 422 -10.56 -10.77 -34.47
C ASP A 422 -10.74 -9.57 -35.44
N THR A 423 -11.82 -9.60 -36.23
CA THR A 423 -12.24 -8.58 -37.19
C THR A 423 -13.44 -7.76 -36.72
N ILE A 424 -13.93 -7.99 -35.49
CA ILE A 424 -15.07 -7.26 -34.94
C ILE A 424 -14.79 -5.76 -34.87
N GLU A 425 -15.71 -4.94 -35.35
CA GLU A 425 -15.59 -3.50 -35.33
C GLU A 425 -16.96 -2.89 -35.06
N ASN A 426 -17.05 -2.00 -34.07
CA ASN A 426 -18.30 -1.44 -33.57
C ASN A 426 -19.36 -2.51 -33.24
N GLY A 427 -18.91 -3.66 -32.72
CA GLY A 427 -19.78 -4.79 -32.38
C GLY A 427 -20.70 -4.50 -31.20
N GLY A 428 -21.61 -5.44 -30.92
CA GLY A 428 -22.50 -5.41 -29.77
C GLY A 428 -22.44 -6.71 -28.95
N LEU A 429 -23.21 -6.77 -27.86
CA LEU A 429 -23.25 -7.94 -26.98
C LEU A 429 -23.69 -9.23 -27.68
N ASN A 430 -24.46 -9.13 -28.76
CA ASN A 430 -24.90 -10.29 -29.55
C ASN A 430 -23.77 -10.90 -30.41
N ASP A 431 -22.67 -10.19 -30.59
CA ASP A 431 -21.48 -10.69 -31.30
C ASP A 431 -20.55 -11.49 -30.37
N LEU A 432 -20.87 -11.54 -29.07
CA LEU A 432 -20.11 -12.28 -28.06
C LEU A 432 -20.67 -13.69 -27.90
N GLU A 433 -19.80 -14.68 -28.07
CA GLU A 433 -20.10 -16.09 -27.80
C GLU A 433 -19.55 -16.46 -26.42
N LEU A 434 -20.39 -16.98 -25.52
CA LEU A 434 -19.95 -17.35 -24.18
C LEU A 434 -19.05 -18.58 -24.22
N LEU A 435 -17.82 -18.44 -23.71
CA LEU A 435 -16.85 -19.53 -23.58
C LEU A 435 -16.83 -20.09 -22.15
N VAL A 436 -16.67 -19.23 -21.14
CA VAL A 436 -16.61 -19.63 -19.73
C VAL A 436 -17.53 -18.72 -18.91
N ALA A 437 -18.58 -19.30 -18.33
CA ALA A 437 -19.40 -18.60 -17.34
C ALA A 437 -18.71 -18.58 -15.97
N SER A 438 -18.84 -17.47 -15.25
CA SER A 438 -18.55 -17.39 -13.82
C SER A 438 -19.45 -18.36 -13.05
N GLU A 439 -18.86 -19.07 -12.09
CA GLU A 439 -19.61 -19.92 -11.15
C GLU A 439 -20.19 -19.07 -10.02
N ASN A 440 -21.29 -19.51 -9.41
CA ASN A 440 -21.83 -18.80 -8.25
C ASN A 440 -20.82 -18.78 -7.10
N GLY A 441 -20.50 -17.59 -6.59
CA GLY A 441 -19.48 -17.39 -5.57
C GLY A 441 -18.04 -17.45 -6.12
N CYS A 442 -17.84 -17.49 -7.44
CA CYS A 442 -16.53 -17.52 -8.07
C CYS A 442 -16.36 -16.39 -9.08
N VAL A 443 -15.34 -15.56 -8.88
CA VAL A 443 -15.07 -14.39 -9.71
C VAL A 443 -13.74 -14.60 -10.42
N ILE A 444 -13.69 -14.39 -11.73
CA ILE A 444 -12.40 -14.39 -12.42
C ILE A 444 -11.71 -13.05 -12.10
N ARG A 445 -10.48 -13.11 -11.57
CA ARG A 445 -9.66 -11.95 -11.19
C ARG A 445 -8.65 -11.56 -12.24
N ASP A 446 -8.09 -12.55 -12.93
CA ASP A 446 -7.05 -12.34 -13.92
C ASP A 446 -7.07 -13.45 -14.98
N VAL A 447 -6.52 -13.14 -16.15
CA VAL A 447 -6.46 -14.01 -17.33
C VAL A 447 -5.07 -13.97 -17.91
N ASP A 448 -4.46 -15.14 -18.09
CA ASP A 448 -3.15 -15.27 -18.72
C ASP A 448 -3.23 -16.22 -19.92
N MET A 449 -2.79 -15.72 -21.08
CA MET A 449 -3.02 -16.34 -22.39
C MET A 449 -1.79 -17.11 -22.89
N TYR A 450 -1.99 -18.30 -23.42
CA TYR A 450 -0.95 -19.08 -24.10
C TYR A 450 -1.47 -19.61 -25.42
N GLN A 451 -0.57 -20.09 -26.27
CA GLN A 451 -0.93 -20.64 -27.57
C GLN A 451 -1.99 -21.75 -27.44
N ASP A 452 -1.82 -22.67 -26.50
CA ASP A 452 -2.72 -23.83 -26.32
C ASP A 452 -3.48 -23.86 -24.99
N TYR A 453 -3.23 -22.88 -24.11
CA TYR A 453 -3.78 -22.83 -22.76
C TYR A 453 -4.35 -21.44 -22.42
N LEU A 454 -5.50 -21.42 -21.76
CA LEU A 454 -6.11 -20.25 -21.15
C LEU A 454 -6.07 -20.45 -19.63
N VAL A 455 -5.32 -19.61 -18.93
CA VAL A 455 -5.15 -19.69 -17.47
C VAL A 455 -5.98 -18.59 -16.82
N LEU A 456 -6.89 -18.97 -15.92
CA LEU A 456 -7.74 -18.05 -15.16
C LEU A 456 -7.33 -18.10 -13.69
N LEU A 457 -7.01 -16.94 -13.12
CA LEU A 457 -6.96 -16.76 -11.67
C LEU A 457 -8.37 -16.44 -11.20
N GLU A 458 -8.96 -17.36 -10.45
CA GLU A 458 -10.32 -17.26 -9.95
C GLU A 458 -10.33 -17.07 -8.43
N GLN A 459 -11.28 -16.30 -7.94
CA GLN A 459 -11.57 -16.06 -6.53
C GLN A 459 -12.83 -16.85 -6.18
N ASN A 460 -12.66 -18.06 -5.64
CA ASN A 460 -13.78 -18.90 -5.22
C ASN A 460 -14.12 -18.63 -3.75
N TYR A 461 -15.12 -17.79 -3.52
CA TYR A 461 -15.38 -17.11 -2.26
C TYR A 461 -14.10 -16.38 -1.81
N LEU A 462 -13.54 -16.70 -0.65
CA LEU A 462 -12.29 -16.11 -0.19
C LEU A 462 -11.02 -16.90 -0.56
N THR A 463 -11.15 -18.06 -1.22
CA THR A 463 -10.00 -18.90 -1.55
C THR A 463 -9.71 -18.83 -3.05
N PRO A 464 -8.59 -18.24 -3.48
CA PRO A 464 -8.24 -18.20 -4.89
C PRO A 464 -7.85 -19.58 -5.41
N ARG A 465 -8.12 -19.85 -6.69
CA ARG A 465 -7.77 -21.08 -7.42
C ARG A 465 -7.30 -20.72 -8.83
N ILE A 466 -6.52 -21.61 -9.44
CA ILE A 466 -6.20 -21.49 -10.87
C ILE A 466 -7.03 -22.48 -11.66
N ARG A 467 -7.62 -22.03 -12.76
CA ARG A 467 -8.29 -22.86 -13.76
C ARG A 467 -7.53 -22.78 -15.08
N ILE A 468 -7.10 -23.93 -15.59
CA ILE A 468 -6.38 -24.06 -16.86
C ILE A 468 -7.33 -24.70 -17.85
N ILE A 469 -7.57 -24.05 -18.98
CA ILE A 469 -8.47 -24.51 -20.05
C ILE A 469 -7.63 -24.77 -21.30
N ASN A 470 -7.75 -25.96 -21.86
CA ASN A 470 -6.98 -26.37 -23.02
C ASN A 470 -7.78 -26.17 -24.31
N LYS A 471 -7.06 -26.06 -25.42
CA LYS A 471 -7.69 -26.16 -26.74
C LYS A 471 -8.19 -27.56 -27.04
N ASN A 472 -9.26 -27.61 -27.83
CA ASN A 472 -9.63 -28.81 -28.56
C ASN A 472 -8.75 -28.89 -29.82
N HIS A 473 -7.93 -29.94 -29.92
CA HIS A 473 -6.99 -30.12 -31.03
C HIS A 473 -7.66 -30.22 -32.42
N GLN A 474 -8.95 -30.54 -32.49
CA GLN A 474 -9.67 -30.63 -33.77
C GLN A 474 -10.14 -29.26 -34.26
N THR A 475 -10.57 -28.39 -33.35
CA THR A 475 -11.10 -27.06 -33.69
C THR A 475 -10.03 -25.97 -33.62
N GLY A 476 -8.99 -26.16 -32.81
CA GLY A 476 -7.98 -25.13 -32.54
C GLY A 476 -8.47 -24.02 -31.59
N HIS A 477 -9.64 -24.18 -30.98
CA HIS A 477 -10.25 -23.24 -30.04
C HIS A 477 -10.27 -23.81 -28.62
N PHE A 478 -10.34 -22.93 -27.61
CA PHE A 478 -10.47 -23.33 -26.21
C PHE A 478 -11.77 -24.11 -25.97
N ASP A 479 -11.68 -25.17 -25.17
CA ASP A 479 -12.82 -26.01 -24.81
C ASP A 479 -12.95 -26.06 -23.28
N PRO A 480 -13.96 -25.38 -22.70
CA PRO A 480 -14.13 -25.32 -21.24
C PRO A 480 -14.40 -26.69 -20.60
N THR A 481 -14.70 -27.73 -21.39
CA THR A 481 -14.83 -29.10 -20.89
C THR A 481 -13.47 -29.78 -20.69
N ASN A 482 -12.41 -29.25 -21.29
CA ASN A 482 -11.03 -29.73 -21.16
C ASN A 482 -10.26 -28.81 -20.19
N GLU A 483 -10.61 -28.92 -18.91
CA GLU A 483 -10.09 -28.02 -17.87
C GLU A 483 -9.39 -28.73 -16.72
N LYS A 484 -8.59 -27.97 -15.96
CA LYS A 484 -7.91 -28.41 -14.75
C LYS A 484 -8.01 -27.32 -13.69
N ILE A 485 -8.42 -27.71 -12.49
CA ILE A 485 -8.46 -26.83 -11.32
C ILE A 485 -7.29 -27.14 -10.41
N VAL A 486 -6.40 -26.17 -10.25
CA VAL A 486 -5.27 -26.22 -9.34
C VAL A 486 -5.68 -25.56 -8.01
N LYS A 487 -5.59 -26.35 -6.93
CA LYS A 487 -5.96 -25.92 -5.58
C LYS A 487 -4.73 -25.90 -4.68
N PHE A 488 -4.73 -24.93 -3.76
CA PHE A 488 -3.73 -24.82 -2.71
C PHE A 488 -4.29 -25.38 -1.40
N PRO A 489 -3.46 -26.00 -0.54
CA PRO A 489 -3.94 -26.59 0.71
C PRO A 489 -4.31 -25.54 1.78
N GLN A 490 -3.85 -24.30 1.64
CA GLN A 490 -4.13 -23.23 2.58
C GLN A 490 -5.50 -22.57 2.33
N GLU A 491 -6.25 -22.34 3.41
CA GLU A 491 -7.57 -21.70 3.36
C GLU A 491 -7.46 -20.19 3.06
N ILE A 492 -6.50 -19.51 3.70
CA ILE A 492 -6.14 -18.12 3.43
C ILE A 492 -4.82 -18.11 2.68
N ILE A 493 -4.88 -17.68 1.42
CA ILE A 493 -3.75 -17.60 0.51
C ILE A 493 -4.01 -16.48 -0.47
N GLN A 494 -2.97 -15.74 -0.82
CA GLN A 494 -2.95 -14.86 -1.97
C GLN A 494 -2.08 -15.48 -3.04
N ILE A 495 -2.56 -15.45 -4.28
CA ILE A 495 -1.85 -15.93 -5.46
C ILE A 495 -1.64 -14.73 -6.39
N SER A 496 -0.43 -14.59 -6.93
CA SER A 496 -0.11 -13.62 -7.96
C SER A 496 0.57 -14.35 -9.11
N LEU A 497 -0.01 -14.24 -10.31
CA LEU A 497 0.62 -14.77 -11.52
C LEU A 497 1.95 -14.04 -11.75
N GLY A 498 2.95 -14.76 -12.26
CA GLY A 498 4.20 -14.16 -12.70
C GLY A 498 4.02 -13.41 -14.03
N VAL A 499 5.08 -12.75 -14.51
CA VAL A 499 5.02 -11.98 -15.76
C VAL A 499 4.69 -12.85 -16.98
N ASN A 500 5.16 -14.10 -16.99
CA ASN A 500 4.77 -15.16 -17.95
C ASN A 500 4.75 -14.77 -19.44
N ILE A 501 5.65 -13.91 -19.92
CA ILE A 501 5.57 -13.30 -21.27
C ILE A 501 5.56 -14.27 -22.47
N ASN A 502 6.03 -15.51 -22.28
CA ASN A 502 6.16 -16.47 -23.38
C ASN A 502 4.80 -17.07 -23.76
N TYR A 503 4.16 -16.48 -24.77
CA TYR A 503 2.90 -16.99 -25.34
C TYR A 503 2.98 -18.45 -25.79
N ASN A 504 4.13 -18.88 -26.32
CA ASN A 504 4.31 -20.25 -26.85
C ASN A 504 4.74 -21.26 -25.79
N ALA A 505 4.72 -20.92 -24.50
CA ALA A 505 5.02 -21.88 -23.44
C ALA A 505 3.96 -23.00 -23.43
N ASP A 506 4.41 -24.24 -23.41
CA ASP A 506 3.57 -25.44 -23.43
C ASP A 506 3.78 -26.35 -22.21
N ASP A 507 4.72 -25.99 -21.33
CA ASP A 507 5.18 -26.76 -20.18
C ASP A 507 4.62 -26.24 -18.85
N GLU A 508 4.98 -25.01 -18.48
CA GLU A 508 4.72 -24.45 -17.16
C GLU A 508 4.61 -22.93 -17.17
N PHE A 509 3.88 -22.38 -16.20
CA PHE A 509 3.85 -20.95 -15.92
C PHE A 509 4.30 -20.67 -14.48
N SER A 510 4.78 -19.45 -14.25
CA SER A 510 5.26 -19.01 -12.93
C SER A 510 4.16 -18.29 -12.17
N LEU A 511 4.17 -18.45 -10.85
CA LEU A 511 3.38 -17.67 -9.92
C LEU A 511 4.12 -17.50 -8.61
N THR A 512 3.63 -16.59 -7.79
CA THR A 512 3.99 -16.51 -6.38
C THR A 512 2.73 -16.68 -5.54
N TYR A 513 2.88 -17.23 -4.35
CA TYR A 513 1.82 -17.24 -3.36
C TYR A 513 2.34 -16.89 -1.97
N THR A 514 1.45 -16.42 -1.10
CA THR A 514 1.77 -16.08 0.29
C THR A 514 0.58 -16.36 1.19
N THR A 515 0.84 -16.56 2.47
CA THR A 515 -0.16 -16.77 3.51
C THR A 515 0.08 -15.76 4.64
N PRO A 516 -0.84 -15.59 5.61
CA PRO A 516 -0.61 -14.65 6.71
C PRO A 516 0.66 -14.93 7.54
N VAL A 517 1.21 -16.15 7.45
CA VAL A 517 2.30 -16.64 8.29
C VAL A 517 3.48 -17.21 7.50
N GLU A 518 3.40 -17.20 6.17
CA GLU A 518 4.45 -17.66 5.27
C GLU A 518 4.78 -16.59 4.25
N ASN A 519 6.07 -16.27 4.16
CA ASN A 519 6.60 -15.33 3.19
C ASN A 519 6.30 -15.76 1.75
N VAL A 520 6.44 -14.81 0.82
CA VAL A 520 6.24 -15.04 -0.61
C VAL A 520 7.02 -16.28 -1.06
N THR A 521 6.31 -17.20 -1.69
CA THR A 521 6.83 -18.47 -2.17
C THR A 521 6.66 -18.53 -3.69
N PRO A 522 7.77 -18.51 -4.46
CA PRO A 522 7.71 -18.72 -5.90
C PRO A 522 7.42 -20.18 -6.22
N ALA A 523 6.56 -20.41 -7.21
CA ALA A 523 6.21 -21.73 -7.69
C ALA A 523 6.04 -21.71 -9.21
N LYS A 524 6.16 -22.89 -9.81
CA LYS A 524 5.73 -23.15 -11.17
C LYS A 524 4.58 -24.12 -11.18
N VAL A 525 3.67 -23.95 -12.13
CA VAL A 525 2.53 -24.81 -12.32
C VAL A 525 2.58 -25.38 -13.73
N SER A 526 2.53 -26.70 -13.85
CA SER A 526 2.44 -27.35 -15.15
C SER A 526 1.14 -26.95 -15.85
N LEU A 527 1.25 -26.47 -17.09
CA LEU A 527 0.11 -26.24 -17.97
C LEU A 527 -0.59 -27.56 -18.32
N GLN A 528 0.18 -28.64 -18.39
CA GLN A 528 -0.28 -29.95 -18.83
C GLN A 528 -1.06 -30.70 -17.75
N ASP A 529 -0.66 -30.72 -16.48
CA ASP A 529 -1.36 -31.51 -15.45
C ASP A 529 -1.74 -30.73 -14.19
N GLY A 530 -1.38 -29.45 -14.11
CA GLY A 530 -1.66 -28.60 -12.95
C GLY A 530 -0.78 -28.89 -11.72
N SER A 531 0.24 -29.75 -11.84
CA SER A 531 1.16 -30.03 -10.75
C SER A 531 1.96 -28.78 -10.37
N ILE A 532 2.11 -28.57 -9.06
CA ILE A 532 2.82 -27.41 -8.50
C ILE A 532 4.23 -27.82 -8.11
N THR A 533 5.22 -27.14 -8.69
CA THR A 533 6.62 -27.23 -8.29
C THR A 533 7.01 -25.99 -7.50
N ILE A 534 7.21 -26.16 -6.18
CA ILE A 534 7.70 -25.07 -5.33
C ILE A 534 9.17 -24.82 -5.65
N LEU A 535 9.49 -23.58 -6.02
CA LEU A 535 10.86 -23.17 -6.28
C LEU A 535 11.55 -22.80 -4.95
N PRO A 536 12.89 -22.84 -4.87
CA PRO A 536 13.61 -22.28 -3.74
C PRO A 536 13.19 -20.83 -3.48
N GLY A 537 12.45 -20.64 -2.39
CA GLY A 537 11.79 -19.37 -2.11
C GLY A 537 12.64 -18.35 -1.38
N SER A 538 12.10 -17.15 -1.30
CA SER A 538 12.58 -16.08 -0.43
C SER A 538 12.52 -16.49 1.04
N LYS A 539 13.69 -16.60 1.67
CA LYS A 539 13.76 -16.86 3.11
C LYS A 539 13.69 -15.54 3.85
N GLU A 540 12.66 -15.36 4.65
CA GLU A 540 12.71 -14.35 5.68
C GLU A 540 13.72 -14.79 6.75
N ARG A 541 14.53 -13.83 7.19
CA ARG A 541 15.56 -14.03 8.21
C ARG A 541 15.47 -12.92 9.24
N GLY A 542 15.76 -13.26 10.48
CA GLY A 542 15.83 -12.31 11.59
C GLY A 542 14.78 -12.60 12.68
N PRO A 543 14.56 -11.64 13.58
CA PRO A 543 13.85 -11.88 14.85
C PRO A 543 12.32 -12.01 14.72
N LEU A 544 11.74 -11.78 13.54
CA LEU A 544 10.29 -11.81 13.31
C LEU A 544 9.80 -13.01 12.50
N VAL A 545 10.70 -13.91 12.08
CA VAL A 545 10.33 -15.10 11.29
C VAL A 545 9.33 -15.97 12.06
N LEU A 546 8.15 -16.16 11.48
CA LEU A 546 7.12 -17.02 12.06
C LEU A 546 7.38 -18.49 11.75
N ASN A 547 7.02 -19.37 12.68
CA ASN A 547 6.82 -20.78 12.39
C ASN A 547 5.32 -21.00 12.10
N PRO A 548 4.92 -21.28 10.85
CA PRO A 548 3.50 -21.41 10.47
C PRO A 548 2.72 -22.39 11.35
N SER A 549 3.34 -23.48 11.80
CA SER A 549 2.71 -24.49 12.66
C SER A 549 2.32 -24.01 14.07
N ASN A 550 2.73 -22.81 14.45
CA ASN A 550 2.35 -22.17 15.71
C ASN A 550 1.12 -21.27 15.58
N TYR A 551 0.61 -21.06 14.38
CA TYR A 551 -0.47 -20.12 14.11
C TYR A 551 -1.68 -20.82 13.50
N VAL A 552 -2.85 -20.25 13.79
CA VAL A 552 -4.12 -20.61 13.17
C VAL A 552 -4.48 -19.50 12.19
N THR A 553 -4.75 -19.88 10.95
CA THR A 553 -5.28 -19.00 9.89
C THR A 553 -6.57 -19.60 9.36
N LYS A 554 -7.69 -18.88 9.41
CA LYS A 554 -8.99 -19.40 8.96
C LYS A 554 -9.97 -18.29 8.58
N ILE A 555 -11.02 -18.64 7.84
CA ILE A 555 -12.11 -17.73 7.52
C ILE A 555 -13.27 -17.97 8.51
N LEU A 556 -13.78 -16.89 9.08
CA LEU A 556 -15.02 -16.86 9.86
C LEU A 556 -16.13 -16.27 8.99
N TRP A 557 -17.34 -16.83 9.09
CA TRP A 557 -18.52 -16.36 8.36
C TRP A 557 -19.49 -15.71 9.35
N VAL A 558 -19.42 -14.39 9.44
CA VAL A 558 -20.19 -13.58 10.40
C VAL A 558 -21.58 -13.31 9.84
N PRO A 559 -22.68 -13.75 10.50
CA PRO A 559 -24.02 -13.40 10.06
C PRO A 559 -24.26 -11.88 10.18
N SER A 560 -24.76 -11.22 9.14
CA SER A 560 -25.13 -9.81 9.28
C SER A 560 -26.34 -9.68 10.20
N LYS A 561 -26.33 -8.67 11.10
CA LYS A 561 -27.46 -8.38 11.99
C LYS A 561 -28.62 -7.72 11.23
N SER A 562 -28.33 -7.07 10.10
CA SER A 562 -29.35 -6.46 9.24
C SER A 562 -30.10 -7.48 8.40
N ASP A 563 -29.42 -8.55 7.98
CA ASP A 563 -29.98 -9.67 7.22
C ASP A 563 -29.15 -10.95 7.50
N PRO A 564 -29.65 -11.88 8.34
CA PRO A 564 -28.93 -13.10 8.67
C PRO A 564 -28.67 -14.06 7.49
N SER A 565 -29.29 -13.85 6.33
CA SER A 565 -28.97 -14.60 5.12
C SER A 565 -27.62 -14.19 4.52
N ILE A 566 -27.18 -12.96 4.81
CA ILE A 566 -25.87 -12.42 4.43
C ILE A 566 -24.83 -12.90 5.45
N LYS A 567 -23.73 -13.46 4.95
CA LYS A 567 -22.57 -13.87 5.75
C LYS A 567 -21.35 -13.08 5.33
N ILE A 568 -20.89 -12.19 6.20
CA ILE A 568 -19.71 -11.35 6.02
C ILE A 568 -18.47 -12.20 6.30
N PRO A 569 -17.56 -12.36 5.33
CA PRO A 569 -16.31 -13.06 5.57
C PRO A 569 -15.37 -12.27 6.50
N LEU A 570 -14.66 -12.97 7.37
CA LEU A 570 -13.66 -12.41 8.28
C LEU A 570 -12.44 -13.33 8.33
N SER A 571 -11.35 -12.92 7.66
CA SER A 571 -10.08 -13.64 7.72
C SER A 571 -9.37 -13.32 9.03
N ILE A 572 -8.86 -14.34 9.74
CA ILE A 572 -8.19 -14.16 11.03
C ILE A 572 -6.92 -15.01 11.14
N ALA A 573 -5.87 -14.44 11.72
CA ALA A 573 -4.61 -15.09 12.07
C ALA A 573 -4.23 -14.82 13.54
N TYR A 574 -3.82 -15.85 14.27
CA TYR A 574 -3.40 -15.73 15.67
C TYR A 574 -2.60 -16.96 16.14
N HIS A 575 -1.83 -16.83 17.22
CA HIS A 575 -1.06 -17.95 17.78
C HIS A 575 -1.97 -19.02 18.38
N LYS A 576 -1.73 -20.31 18.09
CA LYS A 576 -2.63 -21.43 18.44
C LYS A 576 -2.86 -21.62 19.96
N ASP A 577 -1.90 -21.20 20.78
CA ASP A 577 -1.96 -21.33 22.24
C ASP A 577 -2.70 -20.16 22.93
N LEU A 578 -3.24 -19.20 22.17
CA LEU A 578 -4.03 -18.11 22.74
C LEU A 578 -5.34 -18.61 23.35
N LYS A 579 -5.65 -18.11 24.55
CA LYS A 579 -6.96 -18.34 25.19
C LYS A 579 -7.93 -17.28 24.68
N LEU A 580 -9.08 -17.73 24.15
CA LEU A 580 -10.14 -16.83 23.68
C LEU A 580 -11.03 -16.42 24.87
N ASP A 581 -10.48 -15.57 25.75
CA ASP A 581 -11.13 -15.06 26.97
C ASP A 581 -11.51 -13.56 26.88
N GLY A 582 -11.46 -13.00 25.68
CA GLY A 582 -11.74 -11.59 25.38
C GLY A 582 -10.58 -10.64 25.70
N LYS A 583 -9.44 -11.11 26.22
CA LYS A 583 -8.33 -10.23 26.65
C LYS A 583 -7.15 -10.20 25.68
N ASN A 584 -7.36 -10.65 24.45
CA ASN A 584 -6.31 -10.62 23.42
C ASN A 584 -6.35 -9.29 22.66
N PRO A 585 -5.25 -8.53 22.61
CA PRO A 585 -5.09 -7.44 21.66
C PRO A 585 -5.41 -7.88 20.23
N CYS A 586 -6.20 -7.10 19.50
CA CYS A 586 -6.65 -7.43 18.16
C CYS A 586 -6.53 -6.21 17.25
N ILE A 587 -5.92 -6.39 16.07
CA ILE A 587 -5.99 -5.43 14.97
C ILE A 587 -7.05 -5.92 13.99
N LEU A 588 -8.08 -5.10 13.76
CA LEU A 588 -9.13 -5.38 12.78
C LEU A 588 -9.05 -4.38 11.62
N HIS A 589 -8.68 -4.87 10.45
CA HIS A 589 -8.60 -4.07 9.24
C HIS A 589 -9.94 -4.01 8.50
N GLY A 590 -10.23 -2.87 7.87
CA GLY A 590 -11.38 -2.69 6.98
C GLY A 590 -11.08 -1.76 5.79
N TYR A 591 -11.73 -2.00 4.66
CA TYR A 591 -11.63 -1.17 3.44
C TYR A 591 -13.01 -0.92 2.81
N GLY A 592 -13.58 -1.91 2.13
CA GLY A 592 -14.99 -1.90 1.71
C GLY A 592 -15.37 -0.94 0.59
N SER A 593 -14.49 -0.70 -0.39
CA SER A 593 -14.76 0.18 -1.55
C SER A 593 -14.12 -0.35 -2.83
N TYR A 594 -14.62 0.14 -3.97
CA TYR A 594 -14.07 -0.10 -5.32
C TYR A 594 -14.04 -1.57 -5.78
N GLY A 595 -14.73 -2.47 -5.09
CA GLY A 595 -14.58 -3.91 -5.35
C GLY A 595 -13.18 -4.43 -5.01
N ASN A 596 -12.42 -3.71 -4.18
CA ASN A 596 -11.08 -4.14 -3.78
C ASN A 596 -11.17 -5.38 -2.87
N ILE A 597 -10.35 -6.39 -3.14
CA ILE A 597 -10.26 -7.63 -2.36
C ILE A 597 -9.17 -7.45 -1.30
N ASN A 598 -9.56 -7.32 -0.03
CA ASN A 598 -8.62 -7.05 1.06
C ASN A 598 -8.07 -8.36 1.69
N GLU A 599 -7.22 -9.07 0.96
CA GLU A 599 -6.67 -10.38 1.36
C GLU A 599 -5.79 -10.29 2.62
N LEU A 600 -5.90 -11.23 3.56
CA LEU A 600 -4.96 -11.32 4.69
C LEU A 600 -3.68 -12.02 4.24
N THR A 601 -2.58 -11.29 4.18
CA THR A 601 -1.34 -11.70 3.50
C THR A 601 -0.13 -11.53 4.42
N HIS A 602 1.02 -12.04 3.99
CA HIS A 602 2.26 -11.84 4.72
C HIS A 602 2.74 -10.39 4.61
N SER A 603 2.61 -9.64 5.70
CA SER A 603 3.16 -8.29 5.80
C SER A 603 4.04 -8.17 7.05
N LEU A 604 5.12 -7.40 6.97
CA LEU A 604 6.02 -7.17 8.11
C LEU A 604 5.28 -6.56 9.32
N GLU A 605 4.24 -5.79 9.04
CA GLU A 605 3.36 -5.22 10.05
C GLU A 605 2.52 -6.29 10.76
N ASP A 606 1.85 -7.16 10.02
CA ASP A 606 1.01 -8.22 10.60
C ASP A 606 1.84 -9.26 11.35
N ILE A 607 3.00 -9.63 10.81
CA ILE A 607 3.96 -10.54 11.46
C ILE A 607 4.44 -9.96 12.79
N PHE A 608 4.67 -8.65 12.84
CA PHE A 608 5.08 -7.98 14.06
C PHE A 608 3.99 -8.10 15.14
N PHE A 609 2.72 -7.88 14.77
CA PHE A 609 1.59 -8.06 15.68
C PHE A 609 1.41 -9.52 16.14
N LEU A 610 1.55 -10.47 15.21
CA LEU A 610 1.46 -11.91 15.49
C LEU A 610 2.57 -12.39 16.43
N ASN A 611 3.81 -11.93 16.25
CA ASN A 611 4.91 -12.19 17.20
C ASN A 611 4.64 -11.58 18.58
N GLY A 612 4.02 -10.39 18.61
CA GLY A 612 3.57 -9.73 19.84
C GLY A 612 2.43 -10.44 20.58
N GLY A 613 1.91 -11.55 20.04
CA GLY A 613 0.80 -12.30 20.61
C GLY A 613 -0.56 -11.63 20.41
N MET A 614 -0.67 -10.76 19.40
CA MET A 614 -1.93 -10.12 19.00
C MET A 614 -2.66 -10.99 17.97
N ILE A 615 -3.95 -10.74 17.84
CA ILE A 615 -4.80 -11.25 16.75
C ILE A 615 -4.74 -10.24 15.59
N VAL A 616 -4.60 -10.73 14.36
CA VAL A 616 -4.75 -9.92 13.14
C VAL A 616 -5.96 -10.43 12.38
N ALA A 617 -6.86 -9.53 12.01
CA ALA A 617 -8.08 -9.88 11.29
C ALA A 617 -8.43 -8.85 10.20
N LYS A 618 -9.11 -9.30 9.14
CA LYS A 618 -9.63 -8.47 8.06
C LYS A 618 -11.12 -8.70 7.87
N ALA A 619 -11.92 -7.66 8.03
CA ALA A 619 -13.35 -7.69 7.75
C ALA A 619 -13.59 -7.42 6.26
N HIS A 620 -14.14 -8.40 5.56
CA HIS A 620 -14.42 -8.36 4.11
C HIS A 620 -15.83 -7.79 3.87
N VAL A 621 -16.01 -6.55 4.29
CA VAL A 621 -17.32 -5.86 4.28
C VAL A 621 -17.80 -5.58 2.85
N ARG A 622 -19.12 -5.42 2.68
CA ARG A 622 -19.71 -4.99 1.40
C ARG A 622 -19.08 -3.71 0.88
N GLY A 623 -19.04 -3.57 -0.45
CA GLY A 623 -18.25 -2.57 -1.16
C GLY A 623 -16.85 -3.07 -1.55
N GLY A 624 -16.36 -4.12 -0.90
CA GLY A 624 -15.24 -4.93 -1.39
C GLY A 624 -15.63 -5.89 -2.51
N GLY A 625 -14.66 -6.62 -3.06
CA GLY A 625 -14.84 -7.55 -4.19
C GLY A 625 -14.82 -9.03 -3.83
N GLU A 626 -14.74 -9.36 -2.54
CA GLU A 626 -14.45 -10.73 -2.08
C GLU A 626 -15.52 -11.77 -2.47
N LEU A 627 -16.77 -11.34 -2.61
CA LEU A 627 -17.90 -12.18 -3.07
C LEU A 627 -18.45 -11.70 -4.42
N GLY A 628 -17.63 -11.00 -5.21
CA GLY A 628 -17.96 -10.54 -6.55
C GLY A 628 -18.69 -9.20 -6.63
N ARG A 629 -19.12 -8.86 -7.85
CA ARG A 629 -19.66 -7.55 -8.23
C ARG A 629 -20.93 -7.20 -7.47
N ALA A 630 -21.74 -8.20 -7.11
CA ALA A 630 -22.92 -7.99 -6.27
C ALA A 630 -22.54 -7.48 -4.87
N TRP A 631 -21.47 -8.03 -4.28
CA TRP A 631 -20.93 -7.60 -2.99
C TRP A 631 -20.40 -6.18 -3.02
N TYR A 632 -19.73 -5.80 -4.12
CA TYR A 632 -19.28 -4.43 -4.36
C TYR A 632 -20.47 -3.47 -4.49
N LYS A 633 -21.45 -3.79 -5.35
CA LYS A 633 -22.63 -2.95 -5.58
C LYS A 633 -23.47 -2.72 -4.32
N ASP A 634 -23.49 -3.71 -3.41
CA ASP A 634 -24.22 -3.61 -2.14
C ASP A 634 -23.47 -2.82 -1.04
N GLY A 635 -22.34 -2.16 -1.39
CA GLY A 635 -21.62 -1.26 -0.50
C GLY A 635 -21.09 0.00 -1.20
N LYS A 636 -21.74 0.46 -2.27
CA LYS A 636 -21.44 1.73 -2.96
C LYS A 636 -22.69 2.59 -3.17
N LEU A 637 -22.51 3.85 -3.55
CA LEU A 637 -23.61 4.83 -3.74
C LEU A 637 -24.58 4.80 -2.54
N LEU A 638 -25.90 4.67 -2.78
CA LEU A 638 -26.95 4.63 -1.77
C LEU A 638 -26.94 3.36 -0.88
N ASN A 639 -26.00 2.44 -1.09
CA ASN A 639 -25.77 1.29 -0.23
C ASN A 639 -24.51 1.41 0.64
N LYS A 640 -23.76 2.52 0.55
CA LYS A 640 -22.44 2.63 1.19
C LYS A 640 -22.45 2.37 2.70
N LYS A 641 -23.54 2.69 3.41
CA LYS A 641 -23.66 2.44 4.85
C LYS A 641 -23.58 0.97 5.25
N ASN A 642 -23.81 0.04 4.31
CA ASN A 642 -23.65 -1.38 4.56
C ASN A 642 -22.21 -1.75 4.93
N SER A 643 -21.19 -1.09 4.36
CA SER A 643 -19.79 -1.32 4.72
C SER A 643 -19.53 -1.06 6.21
N PHE A 644 -20.12 0.01 6.77
CA PHE A 644 -19.96 0.35 8.19
C PHE A 644 -20.69 -0.64 9.10
N LYS A 645 -21.91 -1.03 8.73
CA LYS A 645 -22.71 -2.03 9.48
C LYS A 645 -22.01 -3.38 9.53
N ASP A 646 -21.52 -3.86 8.39
CA ASP A 646 -20.81 -5.14 8.30
C ASP A 646 -19.53 -5.15 9.14
N TYR A 647 -18.81 -4.02 9.18
CA TYR A 647 -17.63 -3.89 10.02
C TYR A 647 -17.98 -4.02 11.50
N ILE A 648 -19.07 -3.38 11.93
CA ILE A 648 -19.57 -3.47 13.31
C ILE A 648 -20.07 -4.88 13.64
N ASP A 649 -20.77 -5.54 12.72
CA ASP A 649 -21.18 -6.95 12.88
C ASP A 649 -19.94 -7.85 13.14
N CYS A 650 -18.83 -7.63 12.43
CA CYS A 650 -17.57 -8.33 12.66
C CYS A 650 -16.94 -8.00 14.04
N VAL A 651 -16.98 -6.74 14.46
CA VAL A 651 -16.48 -6.31 15.78
C VAL A 651 -17.26 -7.03 16.89
N GLU A 652 -18.58 -7.02 16.81
CA GLU A 652 -19.44 -7.64 17.81
C GLU A 652 -19.27 -9.16 17.82
N TYR A 653 -19.14 -9.80 16.64
CA TYR A 653 -18.84 -11.22 16.55
C TYR A 653 -17.53 -11.59 17.26
N LEU A 654 -16.46 -10.80 17.09
CA LEU A 654 -15.18 -11.03 17.77
C LEU A 654 -15.30 -10.92 19.29
N PHE A 655 -16.14 -10.01 19.80
CA PHE A 655 -16.42 -9.87 21.23
C PHE A 655 -17.24 -11.05 21.78
N GLU A 656 -18.33 -11.40 21.10
CA GLU A 656 -19.24 -12.48 21.48
C GLU A 656 -18.52 -13.85 21.58
N HIS A 657 -17.52 -14.07 20.73
CA HIS A 657 -16.73 -15.31 20.69
C HIS A 657 -15.42 -15.25 21.51
N GLY A 658 -15.21 -14.20 22.30
CA GLY A 658 -14.06 -14.08 23.20
C GLY A 658 -12.71 -13.90 22.49
N TYR A 659 -12.68 -13.52 21.21
CA TYR A 659 -11.42 -13.21 20.55
C TYR A 659 -10.76 -11.99 21.18
N THR A 660 -11.52 -10.92 21.42
CA THR A 660 -11.04 -9.66 21.99
C THR A 660 -12.17 -8.94 22.76
N SER A 661 -11.93 -7.72 23.24
CA SER A 661 -12.93 -6.85 23.88
C SER A 661 -12.59 -5.37 23.60
N PRO A 662 -13.49 -4.43 23.91
CA PRO A 662 -13.29 -3.02 23.56
C PRO A 662 -11.96 -2.41 24.03
N GLU A 663 -11.41 -2.87 25.15
CA GLU A 663 -10.13 -2.38 25.68
C GLU A 663 -8.90 -2.86 24.90
N TYR A 664 -9.07 -3.86 24.05
CA TYR A 664 -8.01 -4.56 23.33
C TYR A 664 -8.13 -4.44 21.81
N LEU A 665 -9.25 -3.92 21.30
CA LEU A 665 -9.50 -3.79 19.87
C LEU A 665 -8.93 -2.49 19.30
N ILE A 666 -8.22 -2.62 18.18
CA ILE A 666 -7.71 -1.54 17.35
C ILE A 666 -8.38 -1.62 15.98
N GLY A 667 -9.08 -0.56 15.60
CA GLY A 667 -9.58 -0.41 14.23
C GLY A 667 -8.49 0.15 13.34
N LYS A 668 -8.32 -0.40 12.13
CA LYS A 668 -7.32 0.08 11.17
C LYS A 668 -7.84 0.15 9.73
N GLY A 669 -7.53 1.25 9.06
CA GLY A 669 -7.89 1.46 7.65
C GLY A 669 -7.07 2.58 7.00
N SER A 670 -7.07 2.60 5.67
CA SER A 670 -6.36 3.57 4.85
C SER A 670 -7.21 4.04 3.67
N SER A 671 -7.06 5.30 3.23
CA SER A 671 -7.79 5.84 2.07
C SER A 671 -9.32 5.73 2.28
N ALA A 672 -10.06 5.04 1.40
CA ALA A 672 -11.48 4.71 1.61
C ALA A 672 -11.73 3.81 2.84
N GLY A 673 -10.76 3.01 3.27
CA GLY A 673 -10.81 2.35 4.59
C GLY A 673 -10.65 3.33 5.76
N GLY A 674 -10.01 4.47 5.52
CA GLY A 674 -9.92 5.58 6.47
C GLY A 674 -11.26 6.27 6.70
N LEU A 675 -12.09 6.40 5.64
CA LEU A 675 -13.51 6.77 5.77
C LEU A 675 -14.22 5.83 6.76
N LEU A 676 -14.09 4.52 6.54
CA LEU A 676 -14.67 3.49 7.42
C LEU A 676 -14.25 3.73 8.87
N MET A 677 -12.95 3.88 9.11
CA MET A 677 -12.39 4.10 10.45
C MET A 677 -12.91 5.37 11.11
N CYS A 678 -12.88 6.50 10.41
CA CYS A 678 -13.32 7.78 10.96
C CYS A 678 -14.84 7.78 11.23
N ASN A 679 -15.65 7.13 10.39
CA ASN A 679 -17.07 6.95 10.64
C ASN A 679 -17.34 6.13 11.91
N VAL A 680 -16.75 4.93 12.03
CA VAL A 680 -16.98 4.06 13.20
C VAL A 680 -16.41 4.64 14.49
N SER A 681 -15.40 5.53 14.39
CA SER A 681 -14.89 6.29 15.54
C SER A 681 -15.94 7.20 16.16
N LEU A 682 -16.87 7.74 15.36
CA LEU A 682 -17.93 8.64 15.81
C LEU A 682 -19.23 7.89 16.13
N THR A 683 -19.56 6.85 15.35
CA THR A 683 -20.82 6.10 15.54
C THR A 683 -20.72 5.03 16.63
N HIS A 684 -19.54 4.40 16.79
CA HIS A 684 -19.30 3.32 17.77
C HIS A 684 -17.97 3.51 18.54
N PRO A 685 -17.69 4.70 19.12
CA PRO A 685 -16.41 4.98 19.79
C PRO A 685 -16.08 3.99 20.91
N HIS A 686 -17.09 3.51 21.61
CA HIS A 686 -16.95 2.64 22.78
C HIS A 686 -16.45 1.23 22.47
N TYR A 687 -16.32 0.84 21.20
CA TYR A 687 -15.80 -0.47 20.79
C TYR A 687 -14.28 -0.51 20.63
N PHE A 688 -13.60 0.63 20.58
CA PHE A 688 -12.19 0.67 20.22
C PHE A 688 -11.34 1.24 21.34
N SER A 689 -10.18 0.62 21.55
CA SER A 689 -9.11 1.23 22.33
C SER A 689 -8.45 2.36 21.56
N ALA A 690 -8.22 2.13 20.26
CA ALA A 690 -7.71 3.14 19.34
C ALA A 690 -8.14 2.85 17.91
N ILE A 691 -8.07 3.88 17.07
CA ILE A 691 -8.27 3.80 15.63
C ILE A 691 -7.07 4.39 14.91
N ILE A 692 -6.57 3.65 13.92
CA ILE A 692 -5.50 4.05 13.02
C ILE A 692 -6.11 4.34 11.65
N SER A 693 -6.02 5.58 11.21
CA SER A 693 -6.63 6.04 9.96
C SER A 693 -5.57 6.72 9.08
N ARG A 694 -5.07 6.00 8.07
CA ARG A 694 -4.03 6.51 7.16
C ARG A 694 -4.66 7.20 5.95
N VAL A 695 -4.23 8.41 5.62
CA VAL A 695 -4.69 9.22 4.46
C VAL A 695 -6.22 9.14 4.25
N PRO A 696 -7.04 9.46 5.27
CA PRO A 696 -8.45 9.09 5.25
C PRO A 696 -9.32 10.06 4.45
N PHE A 697 -10.24 9.53 3.64
CA PHE A 697 -11.25 10.29 2.91
C PHE A 697 -12.42 10.64 3.85
N VAL A 698 -12.46 11.86 4.39
CA VAL A 698 -13.28 12.20 5.58
C VAL A 698 -14.11 13.47 5.46
N ASP A 699 -13.95 14.23 4.38
CA ASP A 699 -14.75 15.43 4.08
C ASP A 699 -15.28 15.30 2.65
N ILE A 700 -16.23 14.38 2.51
CA ILE A 700 -16.72 13.81 1.26
C ILE A 700 -17.52 14.84 0.49
N ILE A 701 -18.43 15.56 1.17
CA ILE A 701 -19.26 16.58 0.51
C ILE A 701 -18.36 17.64 -0.13
N THR A 702 -17.41 18.20 0.64
CA THR A 702 -16.51 19.23 0.12
C THR A 702 -15.68 18.71 -1.07
N ALA A 703 -15.13 17.50 -0.96
CA ALA A 703 -14.34 16.90 -2.02
C ALA A 703 -15.16 16.59 -3.28
N MET A 704 -16.35 16.00 -3.14
CA MET A 704 -17.22 15.62 -4.26
C MET A 704 -17.92 16.82 -4.91
N MET A 705 -17.92 18.00 -4.28
CA MET A 705 -18.34 19.24 -4.91
C MET A 705 -17.27 19.81 -5.86
N ASP A 706 -15.99 19.56 -5.57
CA ASP A 706 -14.87 20.12 -6.33
C ASP A 706 -14.44 19.19 -7.47
N GLU A 707 -15.00 19.45 -8.66
CA GLU A 707 -14.67 18.73 -9.90
C GLU A 707 -13.24 18.98 -10.40
N GLU A 708 -12.50 19.93 -9.80
CA GLU A 708 -11.12 20.24 -10.16
C GLU A 708 -10.09 19.41 -9.40
N LEU A 709 -10.51 18.65 -8.38
CA LEU A 709 -9.65 17.68 -7.72
C LEU A 709 -9.36 16.50 -8.65
N PRO A 710 -8.14 15.91 -8.58
CA PRO A 710 -7.67 14.89 -9.52
C PRO A 710 -8.63 13.72 -9.80
N LEU A 711 -9.33 13.24 -8.76
CA LEU A 711 -10.15 12.04 -8.86
C LEU A 711 -11.66 12.31 -8.85
N THR A 712 -12.14 13.50 -8.46
CA THR A 712 -13.56 13.70 -8.11
C THR A 712 -14.53 13.24 -9.19
N ILE A 713 -14.31 13.66 -10.44
CA ILE A 713 -15.18 13.29 -11.57
C ILE A 713 -15.19 11.76 -11.78
N HIS A 714 -14.05 11.12 -11.60
CA HIS A 714 -13.89 9.66 -11.70
C HIS A 714 -14.49 8.91 -10.50
N GLU A 715 -14.71 9.57 -9.36
CA GLU A 715 -15.27 8.96 -8.15
C GLU A 715 -16.80 9.04 -8.05
N PHE A 716 -17.48 9.78 -8.93
CA PHE A 716 -18.94 9.88 -8.92
C PHE A 716 -19.65 8.53 -9.04
N ASP A 717 -19.06 7.58 -9.77
CA ASP A 717 -19.60 6.23 -9.90
C ASP A 717 -19.42 5.37 -8.64
N GLU A 718 -18.59 5.79 -7.68
CA GLU A 718 -18.46 5.15 -6.36
C GLU A 718 -19.39 5.80 -5.33
N TRP A 719 -19.30 7.12 -5.19
CA TRP A 719 -19.90 7.87 -4.08
C TRP A 719 -21.21 8.56 -4.47
N GLY A 720 -21.30 9.07 -5.69
CA GLY A 720 -22.39 9.90 -6.20
C GLY A 720 -21.94 11.34 -6.49
N ASN A 721 -22.61 12.00 -7.44
CA ASN A 721 -22.36 13.41 -7.77
C ASN A 721 -23.24 14.32 -6.91
N VAL A 722 -22.68 14.87 -5.83
CA VAL A 722 -23.41 15.73 -4.88
C VAL A 722 -23.90 17.03 -5.50
N ASN A 723 -23.21 17.57 -6.52
CA ASN A 723 -23.62 18.81 -7.20
C ASN A 723 -24.94 18.65 -7.96
N LYS A 724 -25.14 17.50 -8.61
CA LYS A 724 -26.27 17.23 -9.51
C LYS A 724 -27.39 16.44 -8.87
N ASP A 725 -27.06 15.57 -7.91
CA ASP A 725 -28.01 14.65 -7.30
C ASP A 725 -28.23 14.99 -5.81
N LYS A 726 -29.44 15.46 -5.51
CA LYS A 726 -29.85 15.79 -4.13
C LYS A 726 -29.94 14.54 -3.26
N GLU A 727 -30.36 13.40 -3.79
CA GLU A 727 -30.45 12.15 -3.02
C GLU A 727 -29.06 11.67 -2.61
N ALA A 728 -28.10 11.70 -3.54
CA ALA A 728 -26.69 11.43 -3.23
C ALA A 728 -26.15 12.38 -2.16
N PHE A 729 -26.41 13.69 -2.28
CA PHE A 729 -26.01 14.68 -1.28
C PHE A 729 -26.55 14.37 0.13
N GLU A 730 -27.86 14.17 0.27
CA GLU A 730 -28.47 13.87 1.57
C GLU A 730 -27.96 12.54 2.14
N TYR A 731 -27.78 11.54 1.28
CA TYR A 731 -27.28 10.23 1.70
C TYR A 731 -25.82 10.28 2.18
N ILE A 732 -24.94 10.98 1.46
CA ILE A 732 -23.53 11.15 1.83
C ILE A 732 -23.41 11.94 3.14
N LYS A 733 -24.18 13.01 3.29
CA LYS A 733 -24.20 13.85 4.49
C LYS A 733 -24.43 13.05 5.78
N GLU A 734 -25.21 11.98 5.72
CA GLU A 734 -25.47 11.09 6.88
C GLU A 734 -24.26 10.25 7.33
N TYR A 735 -23.23 10.07 6.50
CA TYR A 735 -22.05 9.26 6.86
C TYR A 735 -20.70 9.96 6.69
N ASP A 736 -20.69 11.17 6.12
CA ASP A 736 -19.52 12.04 6.02
C ASP A 736 -18.92 12.31 7.42
N PRO A 737 -17.69 11.86 7.71
CA PRO A 737 -17.09 12.02 9.04
C PRO A 737 -16.89 13.46 9.49
N TYR A 738 -16.71 14.42 8.58
CA TYR A 738 -16.56 15.83 8.88
C TYR A 738 -17.88 16.47 9.31
N LEU A 739 -18.98 16.12 8.64
CA LEU A 739 -20.33 16.60 9.00
C LEU A 739 -20.93 15.83 10.19
N LEU A 740 -20.56 14.55 10.37
CA LEU A 740 -21.00 13.76 11.52
C LEU A 740 -20.60 14.37 12.87
N ILE A 741 -19.50 15.14 12.93
CA ILE A 741 -19.09 15.84 14.17
C ILE A 741 -20.19 16.80 14.67
N ASP A 742 -20.99 17.38 13.77
CA ASP A 742 -22.03 18.37 14.12
C ASP A 742 -23.23 17.72 14.82
N THR A 743 -23.46 16.43 14.57
CA THR A 743 -24.56 15.65 15.17
C THR A 743 -24.09 14.64 16.21
N PHE A 744 -22.78 14.44 16.31
CA PHE A 744 -22.16 13.55 17.27
C PHE A 744 -22.34 14.07 18.71
N ASP A 745 -22.79 13.19 19.59
CA ASP A 745 -22.97 13.47 21.01
C ASP A 745 -22.11 12.54 21.85
N VAL A 746 -20.93 13.03 22.23
CA VAL A 746 -19.97 12.29 23.05
C VAL A 746 -20.49 11.99 24.46
N SER A 747 -21.48 12.74 24.96
CA SER A 747 -22.03 12.54 26.31
C SER A 747 -22.70 11.17 26.50
N LYS A 748 -23.08 10.53 25.38
CA LYS A 748 -23.63 9.16 25.34
C LYS A 748 -22.58 8.08 25.62
N PHE A 749 -21.29 8.44 25.64
CA PHE A 749 -20.18 7.51 25.78
C PHE A 749 -19.32 7.84 27.00
N LYS A 750 -18.70 6.79 27.59
CA LYS A 750 -17.78 6.95 28.72
C LYS A 750 -16.35 7.29 28.31
N SER A 751 -16.00 6.97 27.07
CA SER A 751 -14.68 7.16 26.50
C SER A 751 -14.78 7.28 24.99
N PHE A 752 -13.74 7.86 24.41
CA PHE A 752 -13.52 7.93 22.98
C PHE A 752 -12.17 7.24 22.67
N PRO A 753 -12.03 6.54 21.53
CA PRO A 753 -10.78 5.88 21.19
C PRO A 753 -9.65 6.90 21.01
N ASP A 754 -8.42 6.49 21.30
CA ASP A 754 -7.27 7.28 20.86
C ASP A 754 -7.19 7.19 19.31
N LEU A 755 -6.80 8.27 18.64
CA LEU A 755 -6.72 8.34 17.18
C LEU A 755 -5.29 8.58 16.70
N TYR A 756 -4.85 7.80 15.71
CA TYR A 756 -3.63 8.05 14.93
C TYR A 756 -4.03 8.31 13.48
N VAL A 757 -3.95 9.57 13.07
CA VAL A 757 -4.34 10.02 11.73
C VAL A 757 -3.08 10.44 10.97
N THR A 758 -2.96 10.02 9.72
CA THR A 758 -1.90 10.50 8.84
C THR A 758 -2.48 11.12 7.57
N GLY A 759 -1.73 12.05 6.98
CA GLY A 759 -1.95 12.58 5.64
C GLY A 759 -0.60 12.88 4.98
N SER A 760 -0.60 13.29 3.73
CA SER A 760 0.59 13.82 3.08
C SER A 760 0.25 15.05 2.25
N SER A 761 1.11 16.07 2.26
CA SER A 761 0.95 17.28 1.46
C SER A 761 1.06 17.03 -0.05
N SER A 762 1.68 15.92 -0.47
CA SER A 762 1.82 15.52 -1.89
C SER A 762 0.87 14.39 -2.30
N ASP A 763 -0.17 14.11 -1.50
CA ASP A 763 -1.20 13.11 -1.83
C ASP A 763 -2.21 13.66 -2.85
N PHE A 764 -2.18 13.11 -4.07
CA PHE A 764 -3.11 13.47 -5.16
C PHE A 764 -4.44 12.71 -5.11
N ARG A 765 -4.55 11.67 -4.27
CA ARG A 765 -5.76 10.84 -4.19
C ARG A 765 -6.70 11.33 -3.10
N VAL A 766 -6.14 11.59 -1.91
CA VAL A 766 -6.88 12.17 -0.78
C VAL A 766 -6.15 13.44 -0.36
N PRO A 767 -6.69 14.63 -0.68
CA PRO A 767 -6.03 15.88 -0.35
C PRO A 767 -5.71 15.99 1.15
N PHE A 768 -4.50 16.47 1.47
CA PHE A 768 -4.00 16.60 2.86
C PHE A 768 -4.95 17.34 3.80
N TRP A 769 -5.74 18.27 3.25
CA TRP A 769 -6.66 19.08 4.02
C TRP A 769 -7.83 18.29 4.59
N GLN A 770 -8.17 17.11 4.04
CA GLN A 770 -9.25 16.27 4.57
C GLN A 770 -8.96 15.82 6.01
N PRO A 771 -7.87 15.06 6.29
CA PRO A 771 -7.53 14.72 7.67
C PRO A 771 -7.21 15.95 8.53
N LEU A 772 -6.64 17.02 7.95
CA LEU A 772 -6.29 18.23 8.69
C LEU A 772 -7.54 18.95 9.23
N LYS A 773 -8.55 19.20 8.39
CA LYS A 773 -9.83 19.79 8.78
C LYS A 773 -10.58 18.90 9.76
N TRP A 774 -10.63 17.60 9.51
CA TRP A 774 -11.34 16.66 10.37
C TRP A 774 -10.78 16.64 11.80
N VAL A 775 -9.45 16.54 11.95
CA VAL A 775 -8.82 16.59 13.28
C VAL A 775 -9.00 17.97 13.94
N ALA A 776 -8.86 19.07 13.18
CA ALA A 776 -9.09 20.42 13.68
C ALA A 776 -10.50 20.60 14.26
N LYS A 777 -11.53 20.15 13.53
CA LYS A 777 -12.94 20.19 13.96
C LYS A 777 -13.19 19.29 15.17
N LEU A 778 -12.69 18.06 15.14
CA LEU A 778 -12.86 17.09 16.23
C LEU A 778 -12.21 17.57 17.53
N ARG A 779 -10.99 18.14 17.47
CA ARG A 779 -10.33 18.66 18.67
C ARG A 779 -11.05 19.86 19.27
N ASN A 780 -11.55 20.78 18.42
CA ASN A 780 -12.35 21.90 18.90
C ASN A 780 -13.67 21.44 19.53
N TYR A 781 -14.34 20.44 18.95
CA TYR A 781 -15.51 19.79 19.56
C TYR A 781 -15.21 19.30 20.99
N PHE A 782 -14.14 18.52 21.18
CA PHE A 782 -13.76 18.03 22.51
C PHE A 782 -13.35 19.15 23.47
N ASN A 783 -12.66 20.19 22.97
CA ASN A 783 -12.29 21.34 23.79
C ASN A 783 -13.54 22.06 24.31
N ASN A 784 -14.51 22.34 23.44
CA ASN A 784 -15.77 22.99 23.80
C ASN A 784 -16.60 22.13 24.75
N TYR A 785 -16.74 20.83 24.48
CA TYR A 785 -17.44 19.90 25.35
C TYR A 785 -16.85 19.88 26.77
N ASN A 786 -15.53 19.79 26.90
CA ASN A 786 -14.86 19.74 28.20
C ASN A 786 -14.90 21.09 28.94
N ASN A 787 -14.86 22.22 28.23
CA ASN A 787 -14.99 23.54 28.85
C ASN A 787 -16.41 23.82 29.38
N ASN A 788 -17.43 23.27 28.71
CA ASN A 788 -18.83 23.42 29.13
C ASN A 788 -19.24 22.43 30.24
N ASN A 789 -18.52 21.32 30.41
CA ASN A 789 -18.80 20.30 31.42
C ASN A 789 -17.86 20.41 32.64
N ASN A 790 -18.26 21.21 33.64
CA ASN A 790 -17.51 21.39 34.90
C ASN A 790 -17.55 20.18 35.86
N ASN A 791 -18.27 19.10 35.52
CA ASN A 791 -18.49 17.94 36.38
C ASN A 791 -17.68 16.73 35.88
N ASN A 792 -16.52 16.41 36.47
CA ASN A 792 -15.74 15.15 36.51
C ASN A 792 -15.72 14.12 35.32
N ASN A 793 -16.40 14.34 34.20
CA ASN A 793 -16.61 13.45 33.06
C ASN A 793 -15.95 14.01 31.80
N ASN A 794 -14.74 14.57 31.95
CA ASN A 794 -13.96 15.05 30.82
C ASN A 794 -13.51 13.88 29.95
N ILE A 795 -13.76 13.99 28.64
CA ILE A 795 -13.32 13.02 27.64
C ILE A 795 -12.19 13.68 26.85
N LYS A 796 -10.96 13.18 27.04
CA LYS A 796 -9.73 13.72 26.45
C LYS A 796 -8.98 12.61 25.71
N PRO A 797 -9.43 12.22 24.50
CA PRO A 797 -8.73 11.21 23.71
C PRO A 797 -7.36 11.73 23.27
N LEU A 798 -6.39 10.82 23.12
CA LEU A 798 -5.13 11.15 22.48
C LEU A 798 -5.34 11.14 20.95
N ILE A 799 -5.21 12.29 20.30
CA ILE A 799 -5.40 12.42 18.84
C ILE A 799 -4.10 12.91 18.21
N PHE A 800 -3.43 12.04 17.46
CA PHE A 800 -2.30 12.43 16.63
C PHE A 800 -2.74 12.67 15.19
N LEU A 801 -2.19 13.73 14.62
CA LEU A 801 -2.19 13.99 13.20
C LEU A 801 -0.74 14.15 12.77
N ASN A 802 -0.34 13.43 11.72
CA ASN A 802 0.94 13.64 11.06
C ASN A 802 0.70 13.88 9.56
N ILE A 803 0.95 15.10 9.10
CA ILE A 803 0.97 15.43 7.67
C ILE A 803 2.43 15.36 7.23
N ASP A 804 2.76 14.34 6.44
CA ASP A 804 4.12 14.18 5.93
C ASP A 804 4.39 15.16 4.79
N ASP A 805 5.58 15.76 4.82
CA ASP A 805 6.10 16.61 3.76
C ASP A 805 7.17 15.82 2.99
N GLY A 806 6.78 15.24 1.85
CA GLY A 806 7.70 14.55 0.95
C GLY A 806 7.33 13.12 0.52
N SER A 807 6.22 12.58 1.03
CA SER A 807 5.68 11.28 0.58
C SER A 807 4.41 11.45 -0.26
N GLY A 808 4.03 10.42 -1.03
CA GLY A 808 2.73 10.36 -1.68
C GLY A 808 1.67 9.66 -0.82
N HIS A 809 0.62 9.18 -1.47
CA HIS A 809 -0.48 8.42 -0.85
C HIS A 809 -0.02 7.18 -0.06
N PHE A 810 1.08 6.56 -0.49
CA PHE A 810 1.59 5.30 0.06
C PHE A 810 2.66 5.47 1.16
N GLY A 811 2.94 6.72 1.56
CA GLY A 811 4.01 7.02 2.49
C GLY A 811 5.39 7.04 1.82
N PRO A 812 6.48 7.05 2.62
CA PRO A 812 7.81 7.29 2.10
C PRO A 812 8.36 6.08 1.35
N ASN A 813 9.05 6.32 0.23
CA ASN A 813 9.66 5.24 -0.55
C ASN A 813 10.93 4.67 0.11
N ASP A 814 11.50 5.30 1.14
CA ASP A 814 12.74 4.82 1.76
C ASP A 814 12.50 3.97 3.02
N ARG A 815 13.33 2.93 3.16
CA ARG A 815 13.20 1.94 4.23
C ARG A 815 13.34 2.57 5.61
N ASP A 816 14.21 3.56 5.81
CA ASP A 816 14.43 4.12 7.14
C ASP A 816 13.21 4.91 7.62
N SER A 817 12.62 5.75 6.75
CA SER A 817 11.39 6.50 7.04
C SER A 817 10.19 5.58 7.25
N LEU A 818 10.05 4.52 6.44
CA LEU A 818 9.02 3.49 6.67
C LEU A 818 9.14 2.86 8.06
N ILE A 819 10.36 2.51 8.48
CA ILE A 819 10.61 1.93 9.81
C ILE A 819 10.30 2.94 10.91
N ILE A 820 10.65 4.21 10.71
CA ILE A 820 10.35 5.28 11.66
C ILE A 820 8.84 5.39 11.84
N ASN A 821 8.08 5.54 10.75
CA ASN A 821 6.62 5.69 10.77
C ASN A 821 5.94 4.47 11.39
N PHE A 822 6.35 3.27 10.97
CA PHE A 822 5.90 2.02 11.56
C PHE A 822 6.14 1.97 13.08
N SER A 823 7.37 2.28 13.52
CA SER A 823 7.71 2.24 14.95
C SER A 823 6.88 3.20 15.81
N LYS A 824 6.51 4.37 15.25
CA LYS A 824 5.68 5.37 15.91
C LYS A 824 4.25 4.88 16.08
N GLU A 825 3.65 4.37 15.01
CA GLU A 825 2.27 3.85 15.01
C GLU A 825 2.12 2.67 15.97
N ILE A 826 3.02 1.69 15.90
CA ILE A 826 2.99 0.52 16.80
C ILE A 826 3.11 0.93 18.26
N SER A 827 4.00 1.88 18.56
CA SER A 827 4.17 2.35 19.94
C SER A 827 2.91 3.06 20.44
N PHE A 828 2.22 3.79 19.57
CA PHE A 828 0.93 4.39 19.87
C PHE A 828 -0.13 3.33 20.18
N ILE A 829 -0.26 2.30 19.34
CA ILE A 829 -1.20 1.19 19.53
C ILE A 829 -1.05 0.57 20.93
N PHE A 830 0.17 0.15 21.29
CA PHE A 830 0.40 -0.48 22.59
C PHE A 830 0.10 0.46 23.76
N ASN A 831 0.47 1.74 23.65
CA ASN A 831 0.17 2.74 24.66
C ASN A 831 -1.34 2.93 24.84
N SER A 832 -2.10 2.98 23.74
CA SER A 832 -3.55 3.14 23.79
C SER A 832 -4.25 1.94 24.44
N ILE A 833 -3.84 0.71 24.10
CA ILE A 833 -4.35 -0.51 24.77
C ILE A 833 -4.09 -0.44 26.27
N LYS A 834 -2.86 -0.11 26.67
CA LYS A 834 -2.50 0.05 28.09
C LYS A 834 -3.39 1.08 28.79
N ASN A 835 -3.64 2.21 28.14
CA ASN A 835 -4.47 3.28 28.70
C ASN A 835 -5.94 2.87 28.78
N SER A 836 -6.45 2.15 27.80
CA SER A 836 -7.84 1.67 27.77
C SER A 836 -8.11 0.68 28.89
N ILE A 837 -7.22 -0.31 29.09
CA ILE A 837 -7.30 -1.28 30.20
C ILE A 837 -7.33 -0.54 31.55
N LYS A 838 -6.43 0.43 31.75
CA LYS A 838 -6.39 1.22 32.98
C LYS A 838 -7.67 2.01 33.23
N ARG A 839 -8.24 2.63 32.19
CA ARG A 839 -9.52 3.35 32.29
C ARG A 839 -10.64 2.42 32.74
N LYS A 840 -10.70 1.19 32.19
CA LYS A 840 -11.65 0.16 32.62
C LYS A 840 -11.48 -0.20 34.09
N GLU A 841 -10.25 -0.50 34.52
CA GLU A 841 -9.96 -0.86 35.92
C GLU A 841 -10.35 0.24 36.92
N ILE A 842 -10.14 1.51 36.57
CA ILE A 842 -10.55 2.65 37.40
C ILE A 842 -12.08 2.74 37.47
N ASN A 843 -12.77 2.62 36.33
CA ASN A 843 -14.22 2.66 36.26
C ASN A 843 -14.87 1.51 37.04
N ASP A 844 -14.31 0.29 36.93
CA ASP A 844 -14.80 -0.87 37.68
C ASP A 844 -14.63 -0.69 39.18
N LYS A 845 -13.49 -0.13 39.64
CA LYS A 845 -13.27 0.20 41.05
C LYS A 845 -14.23 1.28 41.57
N LEU A 846 -14.56 2.28 40.75
CA LEU A 846 -15.53 3.32 41.12
C LEU A 846 -16.95 2.74 41.21
N ASN A 847 -17.33 1.88 40.26
CA ASN A 847 -18.63 1.19 40.30
C ASN A 847 -18.75 0.24 41.51
N PHE A 848 -17.67 -0.43 41.89
CA PHE A 848 -17.63 -1.29 43.08
C PHE A 848 -17.70 -0.49 44.39
N LYS A 849 -17.23 0.77 44.41
CA LYS A 849 -17.38 1.65 45.58
C LYS A 849 -18.77 2.29 45.69
N ASN A 850 -19.49 2.42 44.57
CA ASN A 850 -20.83 3.00 44.51
C ASN A 850 -21.96 1.96 44.71
N LYS A 851 -21.68 0.67 44.46
CA LYS A 851 -22.52 -0.46 44.87
C LYS A 851 -22.19 -0.86 46.30
#